data_AF-A0A1B2I4F9-F1
#
_entry.id   AF-A0A1B2I4F9-F1
#
_cell.length_a   1.000
_cell.length_b   1.000
_cell.length_c   1.000
_cell.angle_alpha   90.00
_cell.angle_beta   90.00
_cell.angle_gamma   90.00
#
_symmetry.space_group_name_H-M   'P 1'
#
loop_
_entity.id
_entity.type
_entity.pdbx_description
1 polymer ?
#
loop_
_entity_poly.entity_id
_entity_poly.type
_entity_poly.pdbx_seq_one_letter_code
_entity_poly.pdbx_strand_id
1 'polypeptide(L)'
;MSDFENLKKRAEELRGELERHARLYYEQDAPEISDFQYDRLMRELQDIEKEHPELVTPDSPSHRVGGSPRDGFVKVTHAVPMMSLDNALDRAELAVFYTKLCESLGDDKVEVVCEPKIDGLAVSLVYEDGLFISGSTRGDGQTGEDVTANLRTIKTLPLRLAKPLPGRFEVRGEVCIDKKGFAALNAAREERGESLFANPRNAAAGSLRTLDPRETARRNLKIYLYQIIEPEKFGILTQRQMLDEIAALGLPMQGSDLLCSSLAEIYSYLDGWETKRFEHPIDTDGVVVKLNGIALRGVLGVTAKAPKWAIAFKFPPEEKLTQVREIEVSVGRTGVLTPTAIFDPVHLAGTVVRRANLHNQDEIEALDLRVGDYVWVHKAGEIIPEVVRVEHDRRPEGTEPFNLPDTCPVCGSHAVRLPGESAVKCRNSSCPAQVKERIIYFASRSAMDISGLGEKIVDQLVENGLIHDYADIYDLKAAELAALDRLGEKSAQNLVAAIEKSKERPLGAVINALGIGNIGEKTASDLAERYRSLRKLEKTARDSEPELELAEGVGPVIAQSLHAWFTEPHNERLLARLESAGVRFESNEPVRDRAALPWNGLKFVLTGELSQMTRAEAGERIKALGGATAESVSKKTSYVVVGESPGSKYLKAQSLGVPILDEAAFLEKLKEAE
;
A
#
# COMPACT_ATOMS: atom_id res chain seq x y z
N MET A 1 9.46 -2.10 37.36
CA MET A 1 8.13 -1.57 36.99
C MET A 1 7.11 -2.59 37.45
N SER A 2 5.96 -2.18 38.00
CA SER A 2 4.89 -3.12 38.33
C SER A 2 4.37 -3.80 37.06
N ASP A 3 3.85 -5.02 37.17
CA ASP A 3 3.27 -5.74 36.02
C ASP A 3 2.19 -4.91 35.31
N PHE A 4 1.42 -4.14 36.07
CA PHE A 4 0.43 -3.19 35.54
C PHE A 4 1.05 -2.08 34.67
N GLU A 5 2.19 -1.50 35.05
CA GLU A 5 2.84 -0.44 34.27
C GLU A 5 3.45 -0.98 32.97
N ASN A 6 3.90 -2.25 32.99
CA ASN A 6 4.34 -2.96 31.79
C ASN A 6 3.17 -3.24 30.84
N LEU A 7 2.03 -3.72 31.36
CA LEU A 7 0.82 -3.97 30.56
C LEU A 7 0.24 -2.68 29.96
N LYS A 8 0.23 -1.59 30.72
CA LYS A 8 -0.18 -0.27 30.23
C LYS A 8 0.69 0.21 29.07
N LYS A 9 2.02 0.09 29.21
CA LYS A 9 2.97 0.46 28.16
C LYS A 9 2.77 -0.42 26.92
N ARG A 10 2.59 -1.73 27.10
CA ARG A 10 2.32 -2.66 25.99
C ARG A 10 1.02 -2.34 25.27
N ALA A 11 -0.05 -2.01 25.99
CA ALA A 11 -1.32 -1.60 25.39
C ALA A 11 -1.19 -0.30 24.57
N GLU A 12 -0.41 0.69 25.02
CA GLU A 12 -0.12 1.92 24.27
C GLU A 12 0.70 1.63 22.99
N GLU A 13 1.71 0.76 23.08
CA GLU A 13 2.50 0.31 21.93
C GLU A 13 1.63 -0.42 20.89
N LEU A 14 0.82 -1.39 21.34
CA LEU A 14 -0.11 -2.14 20.49
C LEU A 14 -1.11 -1.23 19.77
N ARG A 15 -1.66 -0.21 20.45
CA ARG A 15 -2.57 0.76 19.82
C ARG A 15 -1.90 1.53 18.70
N GLY A 16 -0.68 2.04 18.92
CA GLY A 16 0.07 2.77 17.91
C GLY A 16 0.42 1.91 16.70
N GLU A 17 0.85 0.66 16.93
CA GLU A 17 1.18 -0.31 15.90
C GLU A 17 -0.07 -0.70 15.08
N LEU A 18 -1.17 -1.07 15.74
CA LEU A 18 -2.44 -1.42 15.10
C LEU A 18 -3.05 -0.25 14.32
N GLU A 19 -2.93 0.98 14.79
CA GLU A 19 -3.42 2.17 14.06
C GLU A 19 -2.60 2.45 12.81
N ARG A 20 -1.26 2.35 12.89
CA ARG A 20 -0.37 2.45 11.72
C ARG A 20 -0.73 1.40 10.68
N HIS A 21 -0.82 0.13 11.07
CA HIS A 21 -1.10 -0.96 10.13
C HIS A 21 -2.53 -0.91 9.59
N ALA A 22 -3.52 -0.49 10.39
CA ALA A 22 -4.88 -0.27 9.90
C ALA A 22 -4.92 0.83 8.84
N ARG A 23 -4.16 1.92 9.00
CA ARG A 23 -4.06 2.99 8.00
C ARG A 23 -3.43 2.50 6.70
N LEU A 24 -2.32 1.78 6.80
CA LEU A 24 -1.64 1.19 5.65
C LEU A 24 -2.56 0.23 4.89
N TYR A 25 -3.32 -0.58 5.62
CA TYR A 25 -4.24 -1.58 5.06
C TYR A 25 -5.51 -0.96 4.45
N TYR A 26 -6.27 -0.18 5.22
CA TYR A 26 -7.58 0.34 4.81
C TYR A 26 -7.50 1.64 4.00
N GLU A 27 -6.48 2.47 4.20
CA GLU A 27 -6.38 3.78 3.53
C GLU A 27 -5.35 3.80 2.42
N GLN A 28 -4.28 3.02 2.50
CA GLN A 28 -3.20 3.03 1.51
C GLN A 28 -3.15 1.77 0.63
N ASP A 29 -3.91 0.73 0.96
CA ASP A 29 -3.90 -0.59 0.30
C ASP A 29 -2.47 -1.18 0.20
N ALA A 30 -1.61 -0.90 1.19
CA ALA A 30 -0.17 -1.21 1.21
C ALA A 30 0.30 -1.73 2.59
N PRO A 31 -0.15 -2.92 3.02
CA PRO A 31 0.21 -3.47 4.33
C PRO A 31 1.70 -3.84 4.44
N GLU A 32 2.22 -3.69 5.66
CA GLU A 32 3.57 -4.11 6.05
C GLU A 32 3.59 -5.46 6.79
N ILE A 33 2.47 -5.85 7.40
CA ILE A 33 2.31 -7.12 8.13
C ILE A 33 1.14 -7.90 7.55
N SER A 34 1.16 -9.22 7.74
CA SER A 34 0.07 -10.10 7.32
C SER A 34 -1.20 -9.90 8.15
N ASP A 35 -2.36 -10.23 7.57
CA ASP A 35 -3.67 -10.21 8.25
C ASP A 35 -3.66 -11.04 9.54
N PHE A 36 -2.96 -12.19 9.53
CA PHE A 36 -2.84 -13.06 10.70
C PHE A 36 -2.02 -12.41 11.83
N GLN A 37 -0.91 -11.73 11.49
CA GLN A 37 -0.12 -10.98 12.48
C GLN A 37 -0.94 -9.82 13.05
N TYR A 38 -1.67 -9.09 12.20
CA TYR A 38 -2.56 -8.02 12.65
C TYR A 38 -3.64 -8.56 13.61
N ASP A 39 -4.28 -9.68 13.28
CA ASP A 39 -5.30 -10.34 14.12
C ASP A 39 -4.71 -10.80 15.46
N ARG A 40 -3.45 -11.27 15.49
CA ARG A 40 -2.75 -11.62 16.74
C ARG A 40 -2.46 -10.41 17.62
N LEU A 41 -1.96 -9.31 17.04
CA LEU A 41 -1.72 -8.07 17.79
C LEU A 41 -3.03 -7.48 18.34
N MET A 42 -4.11 -7.53 17.54
CA MET A 42 -5.44 -7.09 17.97
C MET A 42 -5.95 -7.95 19.12
N ARG A 43 -5.72 -9.27 19.07
CA ARG A 43 -6.10 -10.18 20.16
C ARG A 43 -5.33 -9.91 21.44
N GLU A 44 -4.02 -9.70 21.35
CA GLU A 44 -3.21 -9.33 22.51
C GLU A 44 -3.75 -8.05 23.17
N LEU A 45 -4.12 -7.04 22.39
CA LEU A 45 -4.74 -5.81 22.91
C LEU A 45 -6.10 -6.10 23.57
N GLN A 46 -6.95 -6.92 22.93
CA GLN A 46 -8.26 -7.28 23.47
C GLN A 46 -8.16 -8.07 24.79
N ASP A 47 -7.20 -8.98 24.91
CA ASP A 47 -6.98 -9.75 26.12
C ASP A 47 -6.53 -8.84 27.27
N ILE A 48 -5.60 -7.92 27.02
CA ILE A 48 -5.17 -6.90 28.00
C ILE A 48 -6.36 -6.03 28.43
N GLU A 49 -7.14 -5.52 27.47
CA GLU A 49 -8.30 -4.66 27.74
C GLU A 49 -9.42 -5.38 28.50
N LYS A 50 -9.54 -6.70 28.31
CA LYS A 50 -10.51 -7.54 29.02
C LYS A 50 -10.08 -7.86 30.44
N GLU A 51 -8.79 -8.11 30.67
CA GLU A 51 -8.22 -8.34 32.01
C GLU A 51 -8.14 -7.03 32.82
N HIS A 52 -7.93 -5.90 32.14
CA HIS A 52 -7.81 -4.57 32.73
C HIS A 52 -8.76 -3.55 32.06
N PRO A 53 -10.06 -3.56 32.42
CA PRO A 53 -11.05 -2.64 31.84
C PRO A 53 -10.71 -1.15 32.01
N GLU A 54 -9.92 -0.79 33.03
CA GLU A 54 -9.40 0.57 33.26
C GLU A 54 -8.45 1.07 32.16
N LEU A 55 -7.88 0.16 31.37
CA LEU A 55 -7.00 0.52 30.26
C LEU A 55 -7.78 0.81 28.97
N VAL A 56 -9.07 0.45 28.88
CA VAL A 56 -9.90 0.65 27.67
C VAL A 56 -10.08 2.13 27.37
N THR A 57 -9.76 2.55 26.14
CA THR A 57 -9.96 3.93 25.68
C THR A 57 -10.99 4.01 24.55
N PRO A 58 -11.77 5.10 24.43
CA PRO A 58 -12.75 5.26 23.35
C PRO A 58 -12.16 5.28 21.94
N ASP A 59 -10.88 5.58 21.81
CA ASP A 59 -10.13 5.61 20.55
C ASP A 59 -9.41 4.29 20.23
N SER A 60 -9.57 3.26 21.08
CA SER A 60 -8.90 1.97 20.89
C SER A 60 -9.30 1.30 19.55
N PRO A 61 -8.34 0.74 18.78
CA PRO A 61 -8.60 -0.02 17.56
C PRO A 61 -9.55 -1.22 17.74
N SER A 62 -9.64 -1.75 18.96
CA SER A 62 -10.58 -2.82 19.32
C SER A 62 -12.05 -2.38 19.18
N HIS A 63 -12.33 -1.07 19.24
CA HIS A 63 -13.67 -0.48 19.18
C HIS A 63 -14.00 0.18 17.81
N ARG A 64 -13.07 0.19 16.85
CA ARG A 64 -13.24 0.84 15.53
C ARG A 64 -13.40 -0.17 14.38
N VAL A 65 -14.13 0.21 13.33
CA VAL A 65 -14.34 -0.57 12.10
C VAL A 65 -13.64 0.14 10.92
N GLY A 66 -12.86 -0.60 10.14
CA GLY A 66 -12.30 -0.13 8.87
C GLY A 66 -11.30 1.03 9.00
N GLY A 67 -11.27 1.90 7.98
CA GLY A 67 -10.41 3.09 7.90
C GLY A 67 -11.16 4.28 7.34
N SER A 68 -10.57 5.47 7.42
CA SER A 68 -11.25 6.69 6.99
C SER A 68 -11.46 6.70 5.47
N PRO A 69 -12.61 7.18 4.96
CA PRO A 69 -12.80 7.39 3.53
C PRO A 69 -11.71 8.30 2.94
N ARG A 70 -11.15 7.93 1.77
CA ARG A 70 -10.12 8.68 1.04
C ARG A 70 -10.64 10.06 0.60
N ASP A 71 -9.73 11.03 0.59
CA ASP A 71 -10.00 12.36 0.03
C ASP A 71 -10.20 12.28 -1.49
N GLY A 72 -11.31 12.83 -1.99
CA GLY A 72 -11.64 12.88 -3.44
C GLY A 72 -12.80 11.98 -3.88
N PHE A 73 -13.28 11.08 -3.02
CA PHE A 73 -14.54 10.36 -3.25
C PHE A 73 -15.69 11.04 -2.49
N VAL A 74 -16.89 11.03 -3.08
CA VAL A 74 -18.12 11.50 -2.40
C VAL A 74 -18.38 10.58 -1.21
N LYS A 75 -18.62 11.14 -0.03
CA LYS A 75 -18.89 10.37 1.18
C LYS A 75 -20.37 10.01 1.26
N VAL A 76 -20.66 8.73 1.51
CA VAL A 76 -22.03 8.21 1.60
C VAL A 76 -22.26 7.63 2.98
N THR A 77 -23.21 8.18 3.73
CA THR A 77 -23.62 7.62 5.02
C THR A 77 -24.53 6.42 4.78
N HIS A 78 -24.18 5.29 5.39
CA HIS A 78 -24.96 4.06 5.30
C HIS A 78 -26.23 4.16 6.17
N ALA A 79 -27.38 3.77 5.61
CA ALA A 79 -28.64 3.78 6.36
C ALA A 79 -28.61 2.80 7.55
N VAL A 80 -27.96 1.66 7.36
CA VAL A 80 -27.63 0.69 8.41
C VAL A 80 -26.10 0.60 8.48
N PRO A 81 -25.44 0.72 9.63
CA PRO A 81 -23.98 0.58 9.70
C PRO A 81 -23.47 -0.74 9.09
N MET A 82 -22.34 -0.69 8.41
CA MET A 82 -21.57 -1.84 7.94
C MET A 82 -20.56 -2.24 9.02
N MET A 83 -20.87 -3.28 9.78
CA MET A 83 -20.02 -3.77 10.88
C MET A 83 -18.88 -4.66 10.38
N SER A 84 -17.91 -4.94 11.25
CA SER A 84 -16.94 -6.02 11.06
C SER A 84 -17.52 -7.34 11.58
N LEU A 85 -16.77 -8.43 11.44
CA LEU A 85 -17.00 -9.68 12.16
C LEU A 85 -15.93 -9.85 13.23
N ASP A 86 -16.30 -10.52 14.33
CA ASP A 86 -15.32 -11.06 15.28
C ASP A 86 -14.64 -12.29 14.68
N ASN A 87 -13.39 -12.52 15.07
CA ASN A 87 -12.57 -13.61 14.53
C ASN A 87 -12.48 -14.77 15.53
N ALA A 88 -12.59 -16.00 15.03
CA ALA A 88 -12.13 -17.22 15.68
C ALA A 88 -10.86 -17.70 14.95
N LEU A 89 -9.74 -17.82 15.67
CA LEU A 89 -8.47 -18.31 15.10
C LEU A 89 -8.32 -19.83 15.24
N ASP A 90 -9.15 -20.47 16.06
CA ASP A 90 -9.16 -21.91 16.24
C ASP A 90 -10.57 -22.48 16.46
N ARG A 91 -10.67 -23.81 16.47
CA ARG A 91 -11.96 -24.53 16.63
C ARG A 91 -12.54 -24.38 18.02
N ALA A 92 -11.72 -24.20 19.06
CA ALA A 92 -12.20 -24.04 20.42
C ALA A 92 -12.94 -22.71 20.58
N GLU A 93 -12.42 -21.63 20.00
CA GLU A 93 -13.10 -20.33 19.95
C GLU A 93 -14.42 -20.39 19.19
N LEU A 94 -14.45 -21.10 18.05
CA LEU A 94 -15.68 -21.32 17.30
C LEU A 94 -16.72 -22.14 18.09
N ALA A 95 -16.27 -23.15 18.84
CA ALA A 95 -17.13 -23.92 19.73
C ALA A 95 -17.73 -23.02 20.82
N VAL A 96 -16.93 -22.15 21.44
CA VAL A 96 -17.40 -21.19 22.44
C VAL A 96 -18.47 -20.26 21.86
N PHE A 97 -18.28 -19.77 20.64
CA PHE A 97 -19.29 -18.96 19.96
C PHE A 97 -20.60 -19.74 19.77
N TYR A 98 -20.54 -20.96 19.23
CA TYR A 98 -21.74 -21.79 19.00
C TYR A 98 -22.47 -22.13 20.30
N THR A 99 -21.74 -22.50 21.36
CA THR A 99 -22.32 -22.78 22.67
C THR A 99 -23.03 -21.56 23.25
N LYS A 100 -22.42 -20.38 23.18
CA LYS A 100 -23.07 -19.12 23.63
C LYS A 100 -24.31 -18.79 22.83
N LEU A 101 -24.31 -19.09 21.53
CA LEU A 101 -25.47 -18.92 20.65
C LEU A 101 -26.64 -19.81 21.11
N CYS A 102 -26.37 -21.10 21.36
CA CYS A 102 -27.33 -22.06 21.91
C CYS A 102 -27.89 -21.60 23.26
N GLU A 103 -27.02 -21.25 24.21
CA GLU A 103 -27.39 -20.78 25.55
C GLU A 103 -28.28 -19.53 25.50
N SER A 104 -27.92 -18.55 24.66
CA SER A 104 -28.65 -17.29 24.54
C SER A 104 -30.04 -17.47 23.92
N LEU A 105 -30.21 -18.49 23.09
CA LEU A 105 -31.48 -18.80 22.42
C LEU A 105 -32.31 -19.86 23.17
N GLY A 106 -31.73 -20.52 24.17
CA GLY A 106 -32.39 -21.56 24.95
C GLY A 106 -32.66 -22.84 24.15
N ASP A 107 -31.84 -23.13 23.14
CA ASP A 107 -31.97 -24.30 22.27
C ASP A 107 -30.64 -25.06 22.21
N ASP A 108 -30.70 -26.39 22.29
CA ASP A 108 -29.53 -27.27 22.20
C ASP A 108 -28.96 -27.33 20.78
N LYS A 109 -29.77 -26.97 19.77
CA LYS A 109 -29.34 -26.95 18.37
C LYS A 109 -29.79 -25.68 17.68
N VAL A 110 -28.82 -24.95 17.14
CA VAL A 110 -29.09 -23.71 16.41
C VAL A 110 -28.59 -23.86 14.99
N GLU A 111 -29.48 -23.62 14.04
CA GLU A 111 -29.12 -23.60 12.62
C GLU A 111 -28.25 -22.39 12.28
N VAL A 112 -27.11 -22.64 11.64
CA VAL A 112 -26.19 -21.64 11.13
C VAL A 112 -25.89 -21.90 9.66
N VAL A 113 -25.61 -20.85 8.90
CA VAL A 113 -25.14 -20.95 7.52
C VAL A 113 -23.65 -20.66 7.51
N CYS A 114 -22.87 -21.60 6.97
CA CYS A 114 -21.44 -21.47 6.73
C CYS A 114 -21.22 -20.98 5.29
N GLU A 115 -20.43 -19.93 5.12
CA GLU A 115 -20.09 -19.33 3.82
C GLU A 115 -18.57 -19.13 3.74
N PRO A 116 -17.91 -19.34 2.59
CA PRO A 116 -16.52 -18.91 2.41
C PRO A 116 -16.39 -17.42 2.69
N LYS A 117 -15.37 -17.04 3.47
CA LYS A 117 -15.05 -15.63 3.68
C LYS A 117 -14.21 -15.13 2.52
N ILE A 118 -14.82 -14.37 1.62
CA ILE A 118 -14.15 -13.78 0.47
C ILE A 118 -13.19 -12.71 0.96
N ASP A 119 -11.94 -12.73 0.48
CA ASP A 119 -10.97 -11.70 0.78
C ASP A 119 -10.99 -10.60 -0.30
N GLY A 120 -11.70 -9.52 0.00
CA GLY A 120 -11.89 -8.40 -0.91
C GLY A 120 -12.23 -7.10 -0.20
N LEU A 121 -12.96 -6.23 -0.89
CA LEU A 121 -13.46 -4.97 -0.35
C LEU A 121 -14.98 -5.00 -0.25
N ALA A 122 -15.48 -4.86 0.98
CA ALA A 122 -16.90 -4.79 1.25
C ALA A 122 -17.56 -3.56 0.62
N VAL A 123 -18.70 -3.79 -0.04
CA VAL A 123 -19.51 -2.78 -0.71
C VAL A 123 -20.99 -2.91 -0.37
N SER A 124 -21.71 -1.80 -0.38
CA SER A 124 -23.17 -1.74 -0.34
C SER A 124 -23.69 -1.24 -1.68
N LEU A 125 -24.71 -1.91 -2.22
CA LEU A 125 -25.33 -1.59 -3.49
C LEU A 125 -26.80 -1.25 -3.27
N VAL A 126 -27.27 -0.17 -3.89
CA VAL A 126 -28.66 0.26 -3.84
C VAL A 126 -29.28 0.15 -5.22
N TYR A 127 -30.38 -0.58 -5.27
CA TYR A 127 -31.27 -0.66 -6.41
C TYR A 127 -32.57 0.06 -6.10
N GLU A 128 -33.17 0.69 -7.11
CA GLU A 128 -34.49 1.28 -7.03
C GLU A 128 -35.30 0.81 -8.24
N ASP A 129 -36.49 0.24 -7.98
CA ASP A 129 -37.34 -0.38 -9.00
C ASP A 129 -36.58 -1.39 -9.88
N GLY A 130 -35.66 -2.13 -9.26
CA GLY A 130 -34.81 -3.12 -9.90
C GLY A 130 -33.66 -2.56 -10.74
N LEU A 131 -33.36 -1.26 -10.70
CA LEU A 131 -32.24 -0.63 -11.40
C LEU A 131 -31.11 -0.24 -10.44
N PHE A 132 -29.86 -0.50 -10.81
CA PHE A 132 -28.70 -0.11 -10.01
C PHE A 132 -28.52 1.41 -10.01
N ILE A 133 -28.70 2.03 -8.84
CA ILE A 133 -28.63 3.49 -8.66
C ILE A 133 -27.26 3.90 -8.14
N SER A 134 -26.85 3.35 -6.99
CA SER A 134 -25.61 3.74 -6.32
C SER A 134 -24.95 2.58 -5.61
N GLY A 135 -23.65 2.72 -5.34
CA GLY A 135 -22.95 1.80 -4.46
C GLY A 135 -21.75 2.45 -3.77
N SER A 136 -21.49 2.02 -2.55
CA SER A 136 -20.50 2.62 -1.67
C SER A 136 -19.59 1.57 -1.02
N THR A 137 -18.36 1.95 -0.68
CA THR A 137 -17.45 1.11 0.12
C THR A 137 -17.87 1.10 1.59
N ARG A 138 -17.30 0.19 2.39
CA ARG A 138 -17.54 0.17 3.84
C ARG A 138 -17.08 1.45 4.56
N GLY A 139 -15.90 1.98 4.21
CA GLY A 139 -15.23 3.05 4.94
C GLY A 139 -15.05 2.74 6.43
N ASP A 140 -15.50 3.64 7.30
CA ASP A 140 -15.45 3.49 8.76
C ASP A 140 -16.63 2.66 9.34
N GLY A 141 -17.46 2.10 8.45
CA GLY A 141 -18.67 1.35 8.79
C GLY A 141 -19.92 2.22 8.92
N GLN A 142 -19.80 3.52 9.17
CA GLN A 142 -20.93 4.46 9.16
C GLN A 142 -20.97 5.27 7.86
N THR A 143 -19.80 5.64 7.35
CA THR A 143 -19.61 6.45 6.15
C THR A 143 -18.65 5.73 5.20
N GLY A 144 -19.13 5.46 3.99
CA GLY A 144 -18.38 4.89 2.88
C GLY A 144 -17.98 5.92 1.82
N GLU A 145 -17.28 5.43 0.80
CA GLU A 145 -16.94 6.18 -0.42
C GLU A 145 -17.91 5.79 -1.54
N ASP A 146 -18.50 6.75 -2.25
CA ASP A 146 -19.28 6.49 -3.47
C ASP A 146 -18.36 5.96 -4.56
N VAL A 147 -18.55 4.70 -4.91
CA VAL A 147 -17.80 4.01 -5.98
C VAL A 147 -18.74 3.53 -7.08
N THR A 148 -19.89 4.19 -7.24
CA THR A 148 -20.94 3.83 -8.19
C THR A 148 -20.40 3.71 -9.62
N ALA A 149 -19.62 4.69 -10.06
CA ALA A 149 -19.06 4.70 -11.42
C ALA A 149 -18.11 3.52 -11.65
N ASN A 150 -17.29 3.19 -10.65
CA ASN A 150 -16.35 2.07 -10.68
C ASN A 150 -17.08 0.72 -10.65
N LEU A 151 -18.09 0.57 -9.80
CA LEU A 151 -18.95 -0.61 -9.71
C LEU A 151 -19.66 -0.90 -11.03
N ARG A 152 -20.12 0.12 -11.76
CA ARG A 152 -20.75 -0.04 -13.09
C ARG A 152 -19.82 -0.69 -14.12
N THR A 153 -18.51 -0.68 -13.90
CA THR A 153 -17.53 -1.32 -14.81
C THR A 153 -17.34 -2.82 -14.55
N ILE A 154 -17.83 -3.32 -13.41
CA ILE A 154 -17.72 -4.73 -13.04
C ILE A 154 -18.71 -5.54 -13.88
N LYS A 155 -18.18 -6.34 -14.83
CA LYS A 155 -18.99 -7.13 -15.77
C LYS A 155 -19.95 -8.13 -15.12
N THR A 156 -19.62 -8.58 -13.91
CA THR A 156 -20.44 -9.54 -13.14
C THR A 156 -21.57 -8.87 -12.36
N LEU A 157 -21.57 -7.54 -12.25
CA LEU A 157 -22.62 -6.78 -11.58
C LEU A 157 -23.78 -6.53 -12.56
N PRO A 158 -24.98 -7.09 -12.35
CA PRO A 158 -26.14 -6.74 -13.16
C PRO A 158 -26.59 -5.31 -12.84
N LEU A 159 -26.69 -4.45 -13.85
CA LEU A 159 -27.23 -3.08 -13.68
C LEU A 159 -28.76 -3.05 -13.55
N ARG A 160 -29.41 -4.19 -13.81
CA ARG A 160 -30.86 -4.41 -13.66
C ARG A 160 -31.09 -5.80 -13.09
N LEU A 161 -31.94 -5.91 -12.08
CA LEU A 161 -32.31 -7.20 -11.48
C LEU A 161 -33.10 -8.05 -12.48
N ALA A 162 -32.95 -9.38 -12.36
CA ALA A 162 -33.63 -10.33 -13.25
C ALA A 162 -35.16 -10.34 -13.06
N LYS A 163 -35.62 -9.98 -11.87
CA LYS A 163 -37.04 -9.82 -11.53
C LYS A 163 -37.33 -8.37 -11.14
N PRO A 164 -38.50 -7.82 -11.50
CA PRO A 164 -38.92 -6.50 -11.03
C PRO A 164 -39.05 -6.51 -9.51
N LEU A 165 -38.43 -5.55 -8.85
CA LEU A 165 -38.53 -5.37 -7.40
C LEU A 165 -38.84 -3.90 -7.13
N PRO A 166 -40.10 -3.54 -6.79
CA PRO A 166 -40.49 -2.15 -6.62
C PRO A 166 -39.87 -1.55 -5.35
N GLY A 167 -39.52 -0.27 -5.43
CA GLY A 167 -38.94 0.48 -4.33
C GLY A 167 -37.44 0.24 -4.13
N ARG A 168 -36.94 0.70 -2.98
CA ARG A 168 -35.51 0.67 -2.62
C ARG A 168 -35.11 -0.70 -2.09
N PHE A 169 -34.06 -1.28 -2.67
CA PHE A 169 -33.43 -2.52 -2.27
C PHE A 169 -31.94 -2.31 -2.05
N GLU A 170 -31.44 -2.65 -0.86
CA GLU A 170 -30.00 -2.55 -0.53
C GLU A 170 -29.42 -3.95 -0.31
N VAL A 171 -28.33 -4.26 -1.00
CA VAL A 171 -27.63 -5.54 -0.92
C VAL A 171 -26.13 -5.31 -0.76
N ARG A 172 -25.50 -6.09 0.11
CA ARG A 172 -24.08 -6.01 0.45
C ARG A 172 -23.32 -7.23 -0.05
N GLY A 173 -22.06 -7.00 -0.34
CA GLY A 173 -21.14 -8.05 -0.76
C GLY A 173 -19.70 -7.61 -0.75
N GLU A 174 -18.88 -8.40 -1.43
CA GLU A 174 -17.46 -8.19 -1.56
C GLU A 174 -17.08 -8.01 -3.03
N VAL A 175 -16.30 -6.97 -3.32
CA VAL A 175 -15.57 -6.85 -4.59
C VAL A 175 -14.20 -7.49 -4.44
N CYS A 176 -13.85 -8.38 -5.35
CA CYS A 176 -12.59 -9.10 -5.33
C CYS A 176 -11.98 -9.20 -6.73
N ILE A 177 -10.77 -9.75 -6.81
CA ILE A 177 -10.10 -10.10 -8.06
C ILE A 177 -9.74 -11.59 -8.00
N ASP A 178 -9.93 -12.29 -9.11
CA ASP A 178 -9.57 -13.71 -9.18
C ASP A 178 -8.04 -13.89 -9.24
N LYS A 179 -7.54 -15.05 -8.79
CA LYS A 179 -6.09 -15.35 -8.69
C LYS A 179 -5.36 -15.12 -10.01
N LYS A 180 -6.00 -15.44 -11.15
CA LYS A 180 -5.44 -15.26 -12.49
C LYS A 180 -5.34 -13.78 -12.87
N GLY A 181 -6.39 -13.01 -12.60
CA GLY A 181 -6.47 -11.58 -12.83
C GLY A 181 -5.49 -10.82 -11.96
N PHE A 182 -5.31 -11.24 -10.70
CA PHE A 182 -4.30 -10.70 -9.80
C PHE A 182 -2.89 -10.92 -10.34
N ALA A 183 -2.54 -12.16 -10.72
CA ALA A 183 -1.23 -12.48 -11.28
C ALA A 183 -0.94 -11.67 -12.56
N ALA A 184 -1.93 -11.55 -13.45
CA ALA A 184 -1.81 -10.73 -14.65
C ALA A 184 -1.67 -9.23 -14.35
N LEU A 185 -2.39 -8.73 -13.34
CA LEU A 185 -2.29 -7.34 -12.91
C LEU A 185 -0.91 -7.02 -12.36
N ASN A 186 -0.35 -7.88 -11.50
CA ASN A 186 0.99 -7.69 -10.97
C ASN A 186 2.07 -7.83 -12.06
N ALA A 187 1.96 -8.81 -12.97
CA ALA A 187 2.89 -8.91 -14.12
C ALA A 187 2.88 -7.62 -14.97
N ALA A 188 1.69 -7.07 -15.26
CA ALA A 188 1.59 -5.81 -15.99
C ALA A 188 2.11 -4.59 -15.22
N ARG A 189 2.08 -4.61 -13.88
CA ARG A 189 2.68 -3.57 -13.03
C ARG A 189 4.20 -3.69 -13.00
N GLU A 190 4.72 -4.92 -12.90
CA GLU A 190 6.14 -5.24 -12.97
C GLU A 190 6.75 -4.75 -14.28
N GLU A 191 6.11 -5.04 -15.42
CA GLU A 191 6.52 -4.55 -16.74
C GLU A 191 6.55 -3.01 -16.84
N ARG A 192 5.72 -2.32 -16.05
CA ARG A 192 5.66 -0.84 -15.99
C ARG A 192 6.57 -0.23 -14.92
N GLY A 193 7.29 -1.06 -14.15
CA GLY A 193 8.11 -0.63 -13.02
C GLY A 193 7.30 -0.04 -11.86
N GLU A 194 6.02 -0.39 -11.76
CA GLU A 194 5.12 0.04 -10.68
C GLU A 194 5.24 -0.92 -9.49
N SER A 195 5.00 -0.41 -8.27
CA SER A 195 4.89 -1.26 -7.08
C SER A 195 3.78 -2.31 -7.26
N LEU A 196 4.13 -3.56 -6.99
CA LEU A 196 3.21 -4.69 -7.03
C LEU A 196 2.20 -4.58 -5.89
N PHE A 197 0.99 -5.11 -6.10
CA PHE A 197 0.04 -5.26 -5.01
C PHE A 197 0.44 -6.43 -4.12
N ALA A 198 0.33 -6.22 -2.81
CA ALA A 198 0.72 -7.21 -1.80
C ALA A 198 -0.21 -8.42 -1.74
N ASN A 199 -1.51 -8.27 -2.03
CA ASN A 199 -2.50 -9.36 -2.08
C ASN A 199 -3.72 -9.02 -2.96
N PRO A 200 -4.55 -10.01 -3.35
CA PRO A 200 -5.73 -9.80 -4.18
C PRO A 200 -6.74 -8.81 -3.58
N ARG A 201 -6.87 -8.80 -2.26
CA ARG A 201 -7.71 -7.83 -1.55
C ARG A 201 -7.27 -6.39 -1.78
N ASN A 202 -5.99 -6.08 -1.57
CA ASN A 202 -5.42 -4.75 -1.81
C ASN A 202 -5.49 -4.37 -3.28
N ALA A 203 -5.24 -5.33 -4.18
CA ALA A 203 -5.45 -5.13 -5.60
C ALA A 203 -6.90 -4.77 -5.92
N ALA A 204 -7.88 -5.49 -5.36
CA ALA A 204 -9.30 -5.19 -5.55
C ALA A 204 -9.68 -3.82 -4.97
N ALA A 205 -9.24 -3.51 -3.75
CA ALA A 205 -9.51 -2.24 -3.07
C ALA A 205 -8.91 -1.05 -3.83
N GLY A 206 -7.62 -1.08 -4.14
CA GLY A 206 -6.96 -0.03 -4.91
C GLY A 206 -7.50 0.12 -6.34
N SER A 207 -8.05 -0.96 -6.89
CA SER A 207 -8.70 -0.95 -8.21
C SER A 207 -10.10 -0.37 -8.20
N LEU A 208 -10.88 -0.65 -7.17
CA LEU A 208 -12.21 -0.09 -7.03
C LEU A 208 -12.14 1.40 -6.65
N ARG A 209 -11.15 1.77 -5.84
CA ARG A 209 -10.94 3.13 -5.31
C ARG A 209 -10.03 3.97 -6.20
N THR A 210 -10.19 3.85 -7.52
CA THR A 210 -9.50 4.70 -8.51
C THR A 210 -10.45 5.79 -9.00
N LEU A 211 -10.02 7.06 -9.08
CA LEU A 211 -10.90 8.16 -9.49
C LEU A 211 -11.38 8.05 -10.95
N ASP A 212 -10.59 7.42 -11.83
CA ASP A 212 -10.99 7.13 -13.21
C ASP A 212 -11.58 5.70 -13.32
N PRO A 213 -12.90 5.55 -13.57
CA PRO A 213 -13.53 4.24 -13.70
C PRO A 213 -12.98 3.39 -14.86
N ARG A 214 -12.37 4.03 -15.88
CA ARG A 214 -11.78 3.31 -17.01
C ARG A 214 -10.60 2.45 -16.57
N GLU A 215 -9.90 2.85 -15.51
CA GLU A 215 -8.84 2.06 -14.90
C GLU A 215 -9.41 0.84 -14.16
N THR A 216 -10.50 1.00 -13.42
CA THR A 216 -11.22 -0.13 -12.79
C THR A 216 -11.68 -1.14 -13.83
N ALA A 217 -12.22 -0.66 -14.96
CA ALA A 217 -12.71 -1.51 -16.05
C ALA A 217 -11.63 -2.44 -16.63
N ARG A 218 -10.36 -2.00 -16.64
CA ARG A 218 -9.21 -2.77 -17.14
C ARG A 218 -8.79 -3.90 -16.20
N ARG A 219 -9.16 -3.82 -14.91
CA ARG A 219 -8.66 -4.72 -13.86
C ARG A 219 -9.57 -5.93 -13.58
N ASN A 220 -10.62 -6.11 -14.39
CA ASN A 220 -11.49 -7.29 -14.44
C ASN A 220 -11.98 -7.77 -13.06
N LEU A 221 -12.38 -6.83 -12.20
CA LEU A 221 -12.90 -7.12 -10.87
C LEU A 221 -14.17 -7.99 -10.95
N LYS A 222 -14.42 -8.70 -9.86
CA LYS A 222 -15.60 -9.53 -9.61
C LYS A 222 -16.33 -9.02 -8.39
N ILE A 223 -17.61 -9.35 -8.27
CA ILE A 223 -18.43 -9.03 -7.11
C ILE A 223 -19.26 -10.24 -6.71
N TYR A 224 -19.41 -10.46 -5.41
CA TYR A 224 -20.24 -11.51 -4.84
C TYR A 224 -21.04 -10.96 -3.65
N LEU A 225 -22.35 -11.19 -3.67
CA LEU A 225 -23.30 -10.62 -2.72
C LEU A 225 -23.74 -11.68 -1.70
N TYR A 226 -23.89 -11.26 -0.45
CA TYR A 226 -24.11 -12.19 0.67
C TYR A 226 -25.12 -11.69 1.73
N GLN A 227 -25.61 -10.44 1.61
CA GLN A 227 -26.53 -9.89 2.61
C GLN A 227 -27.51 -8.87 2.03
N ILE A 228 -28.81 -9.09 2.24
CA ILE A 228 -29.87 -8.10 1.98
C ILE A 228 -30.10 -7.29 3.26
N ILE A 229 -30.29 -5.98 3.11
CA ILE A 229 -30.61 -5.07 4.20
C ILE A 229 -32.13 -4.93 4.35
N GLU A 230 -32.59 -4.95 5.60
CA GLU A 230 -34.02 -5.03 5.95
C GLU A 230 -34.75 -6.22 5.28
N PRO A 231 -34.22 -7.45 5.40
CA PRO A 231 -34.76 -8.65 4.74
C PRO A 231 -36.23 -8.93 5.08
N GLU A 232 -36.69 -8.50 6.25
CA GLU A 232 -38.07 -8.66 6.71
C GLU A 232 -39.08 -7.95 5.78
N LYS A 233 -38.67 -6.85 5.12
CA LYS A 233 -39.51 -6.15 4.12
C LYS A 233 -39.82 -7.00 2.91
N PHE A 234 -38.98 -7.99 2.62
CA PHE A 234 -39.09 -8.91 1.49
C PHE A 234 -39.63 -10.29 1.91
N GLY A 235 -40.08 -10.42 3.17
CA GLY A 235 -40.58 -11.70 3.70
C GLY A 235 -39.47 -12.75 3.89
N ILE A 236 -38.21 -12.33 3.93
CA ILE A 236 -37.07 -13.22 4.10
C ILE A 236 -36.85 -13.45 5.60
N LEU A 237 -36.93 -14.71 6.03
CA LEU A 237 -36.88 -15.08 7.46
C LEU A 237 -35.55 -15.76 7.84
N THR A 238 -34.82 -16.27 6.87
CA THR A 238 -33.58 -17.03 7.10
C THR A 238 -32.43 -16.56 6.21
N GLN A 239 -31.19 -16.76 6.66
CA GLN A 239 -29.97 -16.49 5.89
C GLN A 239 -29.95 -17.31 4.60
N ARG A 240 -30.41 -18.57 4.66
CA ARG A 240 -30.48 -19.40 3.46
C ARG A 240 -31.44 -18.84 2.42
N GLN A 241 -32.65 -18.44 2.82
CA GLN A 241 -33.60 -17.77 1.93
C GLN A 241 -33.04 -16.46 1.36
N MET A 242 -32.23 -15.72 2.13
CA MET A 242 -31.58 -14.51 1.66
C MET A 242 -30.62 -14.79 0.49
N LEU A 243 -29.79 -15.83 0.59
CA LEU A 243 -28.89 -16.24 -0.48
C LEU A 243 -29.67 -16.74 -1.71
N ASP A 244 -30.72 -17.53 -1.49
CA ASP A 244 -31.61 -18.00 -2.55
C ASP A 244 -32.27 -16.82 -3.30
N GLU A 245 -32.69 -15.77 -2.58
CA GLU A 245 -33.28 -14.56 -3.18
C GLU A 245 -32.25 -13.74 -3.97
N ILE A 246 -31.02 -13.60 -3.47
CA ILE A 246 -29.91 -12.97 -4.21
C ILE A 246 -29.71 -13.71 -5.55
N ALA A 247 -29.63 -15.04 -5.54
CA ALA A 247 -29.52 -15.82 -6.77
C ALA A 247 -30.73 -15.63 -7.70
N ALA A 248 -31.95 -15.63 -7.14
CA ALA A 248 -33.18 -15.48 -7.90
C ALA A 248 -33.33 -14.09 -8.56
N LEU A 249 -32.70 -13.05 -7.99
CA LEU A 249 -32.61 -11.71 -8.56
C LEU A 249 -31.51 -11.58 -9.63
N GLY A 250 -30.77 -12.66 -9.92
CA GLY A 250 -29.69 -12.70 -10.91
C GLY A 250 -28.40 -12.05 -10.42
N LEU A 251 -28.28 -11.84 -9.11
CA LEU A 251 -27.12 -11.24 -8.48
C LEU A 251 -26.04 -12.32 -8.22
N PRO A 252 -24.76 -12.03 -8.45
CA PRO A 252 -23.70 -13.01 -8.26
C PRO A 252 -23.53 -13.36 -6.78
N MET A 253 -23.50 -14.64 -6.46
CA MET A 253 -23.20 -15.18 -5.13
C MET A 253 -22.16 -16.30 -5.22
N GLN A 254 -21.52 -16.63 -4.11
CA GLN A 254 -20.36 -17.54 -4.07
C GLN A 254 -20.71 -19.03 -4.32
N GLY A 255 -21.95 -19.45 -4.04
CA GLY A 255 -22.46 -20.77 -4.44
C GLY A 255 -22.00 -22.00 -3.63
N SER A 256 -21.22 -21.81 -2.57
CA SER A 256 -20.64 -22.88 -1.73
C SER A 256 -21.16 -22.85 -0.29
N ASP A 257 -22.32 -22.24 -0.02
CA ASP A 257 -22.87 -22.19 1.34
C ASP A 257 -23.42 -23.53 1.82
N LEU A 258 -23.34 -23.77 3.13
CA LEU A 258 -23.92 -24.95 3.76
C LEU A 258 -24.72 -24.56 5.01
N LEU A 259 -25.95 -25.09 5.12
CA LEU A 259 -26.73 -25.02 6.35
C LEU A 259 -26.26 -26.14 7.29
N CYS A 260 -25.84 -25.76 8.49
CA CYS A 260 -25.32 -26.63 9.52
C CYS A 260 -26.18 -26.50 10.78
N SER A 261 -26.55 -27.63 11.41
CA SER A 261 -27.35 -27.68 12.64
C SER A 261 -26.55 -28.18 13.85
N SER A 262 -25.24 -28.37 13.70
CA SER A 262 -24.36 -28.84 14.76
C SER A 262 -22.90 -28.42 14.55
N LEU A 263 -22.11 -28.39 15.63
CA LEU A 263 -20.66 -28.18 15.57
C LEU A 263 -19.95 -29.21 14.68
N ALA A 264 -20.42 -30.46 14.66
CA ALA A 264 -19.84 -31.50 13.82
C ALA A 264 -19.99 -31.19 12.33
N GLU A 265 -21.16 -30.68 11.91
CA GLU A 265 -21.39 -30.25 10.53
C GLU A 265 -20.57 -29.01 10.18
N ILE A 266 -20.45 -28.04 11.10
CA ILE A 266 -19.59 -26.86 10.92
C ILE A 266 -18.13 -27.31 10.71
N TYR A 267 -17.61 -28.22 11.55
CA TYR A 267 -16.26 -28.73 11.39
C TYR A 267 -16.05 -29.51 10.10
N SER A 268 -17.03 -30.34 9.71
CA SER A 268 -16.96 -31.04 8.42
C SER A 268 -16.89 -30.06 7.24
N TYR A 269 -17.61 -28.94 7.31
CA TYR A 269 -17.50 -27.88 6.31
C TYR A 269 -16.12 -27.23 6.32
N LEU A 270 -15.58 -26.89 7.50
CA LEU A 270 -14.23 -26.32 7.65
C LEU A 270 -13.15 -27.25 7.08
N ASP A 271 -13.20 -28.55 7.39
CA ASP A 271 -12.26 -29.56 6.91
C ASP A 271 -12.27 -29.63 5.37
N GLY A 272 -13.46 -29.58 4.77
CA GLY A 272 -13.60 -29.55 3.32
C GLY A 272 -13.03 -28.27 2.70
N TRP A 273 -13.09 -27.15 3.40
CA TRP A 273 -12.67 -25.84 2.90
C TRP A 273 -11.21 -25.50 3.16
N GLU A 274 -10.56 -26.18 4.11
CA GLU A 274 -9.13 -26.06 4.39
C GLU A 274 -8.28 -26.30 3.14
N THR A 275 -8.70 -27.22 2.28
CA THR A 275 -8.05 -27.57 1.01
C THR A 275 -8.67 -26.86 -0.20
N LYS A 276 -10.01 -26.89 -0.31
CA LYS A 276 -10.71 -26.34 -1.48
C LYS A 276 -10.53 -24.83 -1.66
N ARG A 277 -10.21 -24.06 -0.61
CA ARG A 277 -9.86 -22.63 -0.71
C ARG A 277 -8.71 -22.35 -1.68
N PHE A 278 -7.75 -23.28 -1.80
CA PHE A 278 -6.60 -23.11 -2.70
C PHE A 278 -6.96 -23.33 -4.17
N GLU A 279 -7.93 -24.19 -4.44
CA GLU A 279 -8.46 -24.45 -5.78
C GLU A 279 -9.49 -23.41 -6.22
N HIS A 280 -10.09 -22.70 -5.25
CA HIS A 280 -11.11 -21.70 -5.52
C HIS A 280 -10.56 -20.52 -6.35
N PRO A 281 -11.30 -20.01 -7.36
CA PRO A 281 -10.80 -18.95 -8.26
C PRO A 281 -10.50 -17.61 -7.58
N ILE A 282 -11.19 -17.33 -6.48
CA ILE A 282 -10.99 -16.13 -5.64
C ILE A 282 -10.43 -16.55 -4.30
N ASP A 283 -9.63 -15.68 -3.69
CA ASP A 283 -9.04 -15.91 -2.38
C ASP A 283 -10.12 -15.88 -1.30
N THR A 284 -9.98 -16.82 -0.36
CA THR A 284 -10.84 -16.91 0.80
C THR A 284 -9.97 -17.15 2.03
N ASP A 285 -10.01 -16.22 2.98
CA ASP A 285 -9.17 -16.21 4.18
C ASP A 285 -9.79 -16.99 5.36
N GLY A 286 -10.99 -17.56 5.15
CA GLY A 286 -11.73 -18.20 6.22
C GLY A 286 -13.13 -18.67 5.82
N VAL A 287 -13.94 -18.92 6.85
CA VAL A 287 -15.38 -19.22 6.75
C VAL A 287 -16.15 -18.31 7.68
N VAL A 288 -17.21 -17.69 7.19
CA VAL A 288 -18.16 -16.96 8.03
C VAL A 288 -19.28 -17.91 8.45
N VAL A 289 -19.53 -17.99 9.75
CA VAL A 289 -20.64 -18.75 10.34
C VAL A 289 -21.69 -17.74 10.83
N LYS A 290 -22.90 -17.80 10.26
CA LYS A 290 -23.99 -16.86 10.55
C LYS A 290 -25.20 -17.59 11.08
N LEU A 291 -25.85 -17.07 12.12
CA LEU A 291 -27.16 -17.56 12.56
C LEU A 291 -28.17 -17.56 11.40
N ASN A 292 -28.83 -18.70 11.16
CA ASN A 292 -29.78 -18.85 10.06
C ASN A 292 -31.02 -17.99 10.29
N GLY A 293 -31.63 -18.05 11.47
CA GLY A 293 -32.84 -17.28 11.80
C GLY A 293 -32.58 -15.77 11.92
N ILE A 294 -33.21 -14.97 11.05
CA ILE A 294 -33.00 -13.52 11.01
C ILE A 294 -33.65 -12.81 12.21
N ALA A 295 -34.88 -13.20 12.59
CA ALA A 295 -35.62 -12.59 13.70
C ALA A 295 -34.87 -12.69 15.04
N LEU A 296 -34.06 -13.73 15.21
CA LEU A 296 -33.27 -13.98 16.42
C LEU A 296 -32.04 -13.07 16.53
N ARG A 297 -31.58 -12.46 15.43
CA ARG A 297 -30.40 -11.59 15.41
C ARG A 297 -30.60 -10.32 16.23
N GLY A 298 -31.83 -9.77 16.23
CA GLY A 298 -32.17 -8.60 17.02
C GLY A 298 -32.10 -8.85 18.53
N VAL A 299 -32.40 -10.07 18.98
CA VAL A 299 -32.34 -10.48 20.39
C VAL A 299 -30.88 -10.57 20.88
N LEU A 300 -30.01 -11.16 20.06
CA LEU A 300 -28.58 -11.28 20.36
C LEU A 300 -27.88 -9.91 20.31
N GLY A 301 -28.31 -9.05 19.40
CA GLY A 301 -27.77 -7.71 19.22
C GLY A 301 -26.34 -7.71 18.67
N VAL A 302 -25.64 -6.61 18.93
CA VAL A 302 -24.31 -6.32 18.40
C VAL A 302 -23.39 -5.84 19.52
N THR A 303 -22.08 -5.98 19.32
CA THR A 303 -21.06 -5.26 20.10
C THR A 303 -20.80 -3.89 19.46
N ALA A 304 -19.81 -3.14 19.96
CA ALA A 304 -19.41 -1.87 19.34
C ALA A 304 -18.94 -2.05 17.87
N LYS A 305 -18.40 -3.23 17.52
CA LYS A 305 -17.70 -3.48 16.24
C LYS A 305 -18.29 -4.60 15.39
N ALA A 306 -18.95 -5.58 16.01
CA ALA A 306 -19.36 -6.81 15.34
C ALA A 306 -20.73 -7.36 15.81
N PRO A 307 -21.45 -8.10 14.96
CA PRO A 307 -22.68 -8.78 15.36
C PRO A 307 -22.41 -10.00 16.23
N LYS A 308 -23.20 -10.22 17.29
CA LYS A 308 -23.07 -11.42 18.14
C LYS A 308 -23.60 -12.70 17.50
N TRP A 309 -24.26 -12.58 16.35
CA TRP A 309 -24.90 -13.67 15.62
C TRP A 309 -24.06 -14.20 14.44
N ALA A 310 -22.87 -13.63 14.20
CA ALA A 310 -21.96 -14.12 13.17
C ALA A 310 -20.49 -14.02 13.62
N ILE A 311 -19.67 -14.97 13.17
CA ILE A 311 -18.24 -15.02 13.46
C ILE A 311 -17.46 -15.45 12.20
N ALA A 312 -16.26 -14.91 12.04
CA ALA A 312 -15.32 -15.30 10.99
C ALA A 312 -14.28 -16.29 11.54
N PHE A 313 -14.35 -17.55 11.14
CA PHE A 313 -13.28 -18.51 11.37
C PHE A 313 -12.15 -18.25 10.37
N LYS A 314 -10.97 -17.87 10.84
CA LYS A 314 -9.79 -17.64 10.00
C LYS A 314 -8.95 -18.90 9.95
N PHE A 315 -8.58 -19.34 8.75
CA PHE A 315 -7.65 -20.46 8.63
C PHE A 315 -6.23 -19.98 8.95
N PRO A 316 -5.41 -20.79 9.63
CA PRO A 316 -4.00 -20.48 9.81
C PRO A 316 -3.30 -20.41 8.42
N PRO A 317 -2.27 -19.55 8.29
CA PRO A 317 -1.47 -19.50 7.07
C PRO A 317 -0.82 -20.87 6.81
N GLU A 318 -0.71 -21.25 5.53
CA GLU A 318 -0.03 -22.48 5.16
C GLU A 318 1.48 -22.33 5.45
N GLU A 319 1.97 -23.07 6.42
CA GLU A 319 3.40 -23.19 6.71
C GLU A 319 3.92 -24.50 6.13
N LYS A 320 5.09 -24.45 5.50
CA LYS A 320 5.79 -25.64 5.04
C LYS A 320 7.21 -25.65 5.56
N LEU A 321 7.67 -26.85 5.89
CA LEU A 321 9.06 -27.08 6.22
C LEU A 321 9.86 -27.26 4.93
N THR A 322 10.97 -26.53 4.80
CA THR A 322 11.94 -26.67 3.70
C THR A 322 13.36 -26.54 4.25
N GLN A 323 14.37 -26.97 3.50
CA GLN A 323 15.78 -26.88 3.92
C GLN A 323 16.46 -25.67 3.26
N VAL A 324 17.10 -24.82 4.08
CA VAL A 324 17.96 -23.74 3.60
C VAL A 324 19.22 -24.35 2.98
N ARG A 325 19.46 -24.06 1.70
CA ARG A 325 20.62 -24.54 0.94
C ARG A 325 21.78 -23.55 1.01
N GLU A 326 21.47 -22.28 0.91
CA GLU A 326 22.46 -21.20 0.93
C GLU A 326 21.77 -19.89 1.35
N ILE A 327 22.59 -18.94 1.79
CA ILE A 327 22.15 -17.56 2.02
C ILE A 327 22.98 -16.70 1.09
N GLU A 328 22.33 -16.14 0.07
CA GLU A 328 22.97 -15.24 -0.88
C GLU A 328 22.96 -13.81 -0.32
N VAL A 329 24.06 -13.09 -0.50
CA VAL A 329 24.19 -11.70 -0.06
C VAL A 329 24.30 -10.81 -1.30
N SER A 330 23.24 -10.06 -1.55
CA SER A 330 23.21 -9.03 -2.60
C SER A 330 23.70 -7.68 -2.05
N VAL A 331 24.26 -6.83 -2.91
CA VAL A 331 24.72 -5.48 -2.55
C VAL A 331 23.84 -4.46 -3.28
N GLY A 332 23.02 -3.73 -2.53
CA GLY A 332 22.12 -2.72 -3.08
C GLY A 332 22.84 -1.42 -3.48
N ARG A 333 22.07 -0.49 -4.08
CA ARG A 333 22.56 0.80 -4.61
C ARG A 333 23.39 1.64 -3.62
N THR A 334 23.00 1.64 -2.35
CA THR A 334 23.65 2.41 -1.27
C THR A 334 24.75 1.60 -0.57
N GLY A 335 25.12 0.45 -1.12
CA GLY A 335 26.08 -0.48 -0.56
C GLY A 335 25.52 -1.41 0.50
N VAL A 336 24.23 -1.35 0.84
CA VAL A 336 23.62 -2.25 1.83
C VAL A 336 23.75 -3.71 1.38
N LEU A 337 24.26 -4.57 2.27
CA LEU A 337 24.31 -6.01 2.10
C LEU A 337 22.97 -6.60 2.56
N THR A 338 22.20 -7.18 1.64
CA THR A 338 20.90 -7.79 1.92
C THR A 338 20.99 -9.32 1.80
N PRO A 339 20.80 -10.06 2.91
CA PRO A 339 20.79 -11.52 2.91
C PRO A 339 19.44 -12.08 2.42
N THR A 340 19.51 -13.10 1.57
CA THR A 340 18.34 -13.84 1.05
C THR A 340 18.56 -15.33 1.26
N ALA A 341 17.63 -15.99 1.97
CA ALA A 341 17.63 -17.43 2.11
C ALA A 341 17.19 -18.08 0.81
N ILE A 342 18.00 -19.01 0.29
CA ILE A 342 17.65 -19.90 -0.80
C ILE A 342 17.43 -21.30 -0.21
N PHE A 343 16.29 -21.89 -0.52
CA PHE A 343 15.87 -23.16 0.06
C PHE A 343 15.26 -24.09 -0.99
N ASP A 344 15.08 -25.36 -0.61
CA ASP A 344 14.46 -26.34 -1.49
C ASP A 344 13.08 -25.88 -1.98
N PRO A 345 12.75 -26.10 -3.26
CA PRO A 345 11.46 -25.69 -3.80
C PRO A 345 10.29 -26.28 -3.01
N VAL A 346 9.44 -25.40 -2.49
CA VAL A 346 8.28 -25.79 -1.70
C VAL A 346 7.01 -25.18 -2.29
N HIS A 347 5.92 -25.97 -2.29
CA HIS A 347 4.62 -25.49 -2.71
C HIS A 347 3.92 -24.80 -1.54
N LEU A 348 3.71 -23.50 -1.68
CA LEU A 348 2.99 -22.65 -0.72
C LEU A 348 1.93 -21.86 -1.46
N ALA A 349 0.67 -21.94 -0.99
CA ALA A 349 -0.47 -21.26 -1.56
C ALA A 349 -0.56 -21.43 -3.09
N GLY A 350 -0.35 -22.67 -3.58
CA GLY A 350 -0.46 -23.01 -5.00
C GLY A 350 0.72 -22.61 -5.90
N THR A 351 1.78 -21.99 -5.38
CA THR A 351 2.98 -21.62 -6.15
C THR A 351 4.25 -22.25 -5.58
N VAL A 352 5.27 -22.44 -6.42
CA VAL A 352 6.58 -22.91 -5.99
C VAL A 352 7.43 -21.75 -5.51
N VAL A 353 7.87 -21.82 -4.27
CA VAL A 353 8.72 -20.83 -3.61
C VAL A 353 10.09 -21.43 -3.35
N ARG A 354 11.15 -20.63 -3.56
CA ARG A 354 12.56 -21.07 -3.41
C ARG A 354 13.44 -20.09 -2.64
N ARG A 355 12.91 -18.91 -2.33
CA ARG A 355 13.68 -17.78 -1.79
C ARG A 355 12.84 -16.94 -0.85
N ALA A 356 13.46 -16.41 0.21
CA ALA A 356 12.86 -15.46 1.14
C ALA A 356 13.92 -14.46 1.62
N ASN A 357 13.53 -13.19 1.80
CA ASN A 357 14.42 -12.15 2.31
C ASN A 357 14.62 -12.33 3.82
N LEU A 358 15.85 -12.15 4.31
CA LEU A 358 16.20 -12.24 5.73
C LEU A 358 16.43 -10.86 6.37
N HIS A 359 16.15 -9.78 5.64
CA HIS A 359 16.25 -8.38 6.03
C HIS A 359 17.67 -7.89 6.38
N ASN A 360 18.27 -8.37 7.47
CA ASN A 360 19.55 -7.92 8.00
C ASN A 360 20.16 -8.96 8.95
N GLN A 361 21.35 -8.66 9.51
CA GLN A 361 22.06 -9.55 10.43
C GLN A 361 21.28 -9.79 11.74
N ASP A 362 20.60 -8.77 12.27
CA ASP A 362 19.86 -8.88 13.54
C ASP A 362 18.73 -9.91 13.44
N GLU A 363 18.04 -9.97 12.30
CA GLU A 363 16.97 -10.94 12.05
C GLU A 363 17.50 -12.38 11.94
N ILE A 364 18.65 -12.56 11.29
CA ILE A 364 19.32 -13.87 11.20
C ILE A 364 19.71 -14.38 12.59
N GLU A 365 20.24 -13.49 13.44
CA GLU A 365 20.60 -13.80 14.83
C GLU A 365 19.36 -14.07 15.69
N ALA A 366 18.28 -13.29 15.52
CA ALA A 366 17.02 -13.49 16.23
C ALA A 366 16.39 -14.86 15.93
N LEU A 367 16.50 -15.32 14.67
CA LEU A 367 16.04 -16.64 14.24
C LEU A 367 17.06 -17.77 14.54
N ASP A 368 18.31 -17.43 14.92
CA ASP A 368 19.48 -18.33 14.94
C ASP A 368 19.54 -19.18 13.66
N LEU A 369 19.33 -18.55 12.50
CA LEU A 369 19.23 -19.24 11.22
C LEU A 369 20.60 -19.58 10.65
N ARG A 370 20.77 -20.85 10.23
CA ARG A 370 22.02 -21.36 9.66
C ARG A 370 21.81 -21.99 8.30
N VAL A 371 22.86 -22.00 7.49
CA VAL A 371 22.84 -22.75 6.22
C VAL A 371 22.72 -24.24 6.54
N GLY A 372 21.79 -24.93 5.88
CA GLY A 372 21.47 -26.33 6.13
C GLY A 372 20.30 -26.56 7.08
N ASP A 373 19.84 -25.53 7.81
CA ASP A 373 18.69 -25.65 8.71
C ASP A 373 17.40 -25.96 7.95
N TYR A 374 16.50 -26.65 8.64
CA TYR A 374 15.11 -26.74 8.22
C TYR A 374 14.36 -25.53 8.75
N VAL A 375 13.65 -24.84 7.87
CA VAL A 375 12.90 -23.62 8.18
C VAL A 375 11.44 -23.79 7.81
N TRP A 376 10.58 -23.26 8.68
CA TRP A 376 9.17 -23.10 8.39
C TRP A 376 9.01 -21.81 7.60
N VAL A 377 8.54 -21.96 6.36
CA VAL A 377 8.26 -20.85 5.46
C VAL A 377 6.76 -20.76 5.24
N HIS A 378 6.27 -19.52 5.18
CA HIS A 378 4.92 -19.22 4.78
C HIS A 378 4.92 -18.05 3.81
N LYS A 379 3.75 -17.67 3.33
CA LYS A 379 3.60 -16.46 2.55
C LYS A 379 2.82 -15.40 3.31
N ALA A 380 3.46 -14.28 3.58
CA ALA A 380 2.77 -13.08 4.03
C ALA A 380 1.79 -12.62 2.94
N GLY A 381 0.51 -12.50 3.31
CA GLY A 381 -0.58 -12.15 2.40
C GLY A 381 -0.72 -13.12 1.21
N GLU A 382 -0.30 -14.38 1.37
CA GLU A 382 -0.28 -15.41 0.32
C GLU A 382 0.64 -15.13 -0.89
N ILE A 383 1.53 -14.11 -0.81
CA ILE A 383 2.43 -13.73 -1.91
C ILE A 383 3.91 -13.68 -1.53
N ILE A 384 4.31 -12.94 -0.50
CA ILE A 384 5.74 -12.74 -0.18
C ILE A 384 6.21 -13.86 0.74
N PRO A 385 7.20 -14.67 0.32
CA PRO A 385 7.76 -15.69 1.18
C PRO A 385 8.54 -15.13 2.35
N GLU A 386 8.26 -15.63 3.55
CA GLU A 386 8.97 -15.26 4.77
C GLU A 386 9.37 -16.52 5.54
N VAL A 387 10.54 -16.47 6.19
CA VAL A 387 10.97 -17.49 7.13
C VAL A 387 10.37 -17.16 8.49
N VAL A 388 9.52 -18.06 9.01
CA VAL A 388 8.83 -17.86 10.29
C VAL A 388 9.70 -18.27 11.46
N ARG A 389 10.29 -19.45 11.37
CA ARG A 389 11.11 -20.04 12.44
C ARG A 389 12.01 -21.15 11.90
N VAL A 390 13.06 -21.43 12.64
CA VAL A 390 13.94 -22.58 12.42
C VAL A 390 13.43 -23.79 13.20
N GLU A 391 13.46 -24.97 12.58
CA GLU A 391 13.19 -26.26 13.22
C GLU A 391 14.47 -26.79 13.86
N HIS A 392 14.79 -26.30 15.06
CA HIS A 392 16.04 -26.61 15.75
C HIS A 392 16.24 -28.11 16.02
N ASP A 393 15.16 -28.87 16.24
CA ASP A 393 15.22 -30.32 16.49
C ASP A 393 15.74 -31.11 15.28
N ARG A 394 15.66 -30.53 14.08
CA ARG A 394 16.15 -31.13 12.83
C ARG A 394 17.43 -30.49 12.33
N ARG A 395 18.07 -29.64 13.14
CA ARG A 395 19.33 -28.99 12.77
C ARG A 395 20.41 -30.06 12.53
N PRO A 396 20.99 -30.11 11.32
CA PRO A 396 22.11 -31.00 11.05
C PRO A 396 23.31 -30.67 11.94
N GLU A 397 24.05 -31.71 12.36
CA GLU A 397 25.32 -31.53 13.07
C GLU A 397 26.33 -30.82 12.18
N GLY A 398 27.08 -29.86 12.75
CA GLY A 398 28.11 -29.10 12.03
C GLY A 398 27.62 -27.84 11.31
N THR A 399 26.38 -27.39 11.55
CA THR A 399 25.89 -26.09 11.05
C THR A 399 26.48 -24.91 11.84
N GLU A 400 27.07 -23.95 11.13
CA GLU A 400 27.68 -22.76 11.71
C GLU A 400 26.75 -21.54 11.64
N PRO A 401 26.76 -20.64 12.64
CA PRO A 401 26.05 -19.37 12.59
C PRO A 401 26.43 -18.57 11.34
N PHE A 402 25.43 -18.06 10.62
CA PHE A 402 25.68 -17.22 9.45
C PHE A 402 25.92 -15.78 9.87
N ASN A 403 27.08 -15.25 9.47
CA ASN A 403 27.40 -13.83 9.62
C ASN A 403 27.52 -13.21 8.24
N LEU A 404 26.93 -12.04 8.05
CA LEU A 404 27.19 -11.22 6.88
C LEU A 404 28.70 -10.98 6.76
N PRO A 405 29.24 -11.02 5.53
CA PRO A 405 30.67 -10.92 5.36
C PRO A 405 31.19 -9.52 5.71
N ASP A 406 32.32 -9.46 6.41
CA ASP A 406 33.06 -8.22 6.70
C ASP A 406 33.68 -7.58 5.45
N THR A 407 33.53 -8.24 4.30
CA THR A 407 33.96 -7.76 2.98
C THR A 407 32.80 -7.88 2.00
N CYS A 408 32.71 -6.90 1.11
CA CYS A 408 31.71 -6.87 0.06
C CYS A 408 31.93 -8.07 -0.88
N PRO A 409 30.91 -8.91 -1.12
CA PRO A 409 31.06 -10.09 -1.99
C PRO A 409 31.32 -9.73 -3.45
N VAL A 410 31.06 -8.48 -3.84
CA VAL A 410 31.23 -8.01 -5.23
C VAL A 410 32.58 -7.35 -5.48
N CYS A 411 33.04 -6.46 -4.58
CA CYS A 411 34.28 -5.70 -4.79
C CYS A 411 35.40 -6.00 -3.78
N GLY A 412 35.18 -6.92 -2.84
CA GLY A 412 36.14 -7.29 -1.80
C GLY A 412 36.46 -6.19 -0.78
N SER A 413 35.85 -5.01 -0.88
CA SER A 413 36.10 -3.89 0.02
C SER A 413 35.43 -4.11 1.38
N HIS A 414 35.97 -3.52 2.44
CA HIS A 414 35.43 -3.68 3.79
C HIS A 414 33.97 -3.23 3.89
N ALA A 415 33.13 -4.11 4.44
CA ALA A 415 31.72 -3.85 4.72
C ALA A 415 31.58 -3.61 6.24
N VAL A 416 30.90 -2.52 6.62
CA VAL A 416 30.77 -2.13 8.04
C VAL A 416 29.33 -1.80 8.38
N ARG A 417 28.95 -2.09 9.61
CA ARG A 417 27.73 -1.58 10.24
C ARG A 417 28.05 -0.26 10.94
N LEU A 418 27.33 0.81 10.58
CA LEU A 418 27.53 2.12 11.24
C LEU A 418 26.80 2.16 12.59
N PRO A 419 27.33 2.91 13.59
CA PRO A 419 26.64 3.07 14.86
C PRO A 419 25.21 3.62 14.68
N GLY A 420 24.22 2.90 15.21
CA GLY A 420 22.80 3.25 15.11
C GLY A 420 22.07 2.71 13.88
N GLU A 421 22.74 2.01 12.97
CA GLU A 421 22.11 1.35 11.82
C GLU A 421 22.07 -0.18 12.02
N SER A 422 21.03 -0.85 11.52
CA SER A 422 20.96 -2.33 11.45
C SER A 422 21.62 -2.92 10.20
N ALA A 423 21.77 -2.10 9.15
CA ALA A 423 22.31 -2.54 7.87
C ALA A 423 23.85 -2.54 7.85
N VAL A 424 24.44 -3.62 7.33
CA VAL A 424 25.87 -3.69 6.96
C VAL A 424 26.03 -3.09 5.56
N LYS A 425 27.01 -2.21 5.35
CA LYS A 425 27.20 -1.49 4.08
C LYS A 425 28.62 -1.62 3.54
N CYS A 426 28.74 -1.87 2.24
CA CYS A 426 29.98 -1.71 1.47
C CYS A 426 30.33 -0.21 1.34
N ARG A 427 31.50 0.18 1.85
CA ARG A 427 31.96 1.58 1.81
C ARG A 427 32.60 2.00 0.48
N ASN A 428 32.88 1.05 -0.41
CA ASN A 428 33.53 1.36 -1.67
C ASN A 428 32.51 1.93 -2.65
N SER A 429 32.54 3.25 -2.83
CA SER A 429 31.71 3.95 -3.80
C SER A 429 31.96 3.45 -5.24
N SER A 430 33.15 2.92 -5.55
CA SER A 430 33.48 2.32 -6.86
C SER A 430 33.13 0.83 -6.95
N CYS A 431 32.36 0.27 -6.02
CA CYS A 431 31.90 -1.11 -6.09
C CYS A 431 31.09 -1.34 -7.39
N PRO A 432 31.42 -2.36 -8.22
CA PRO A 432 30.69 -2.63 -9.46
C PRO A 432 29.18 -2.82 -9.27
N ALA A 433 28.74 -3.46 -8.18
CA ALA A 433 27.30 -3.60 -7.88
C ALA A 433 26.64 -2.24 -7.59
N GLN A 434 27.31 -1.37 -6.84
CA GLN A 434 26.79 -0.02 -6.60
C GLN A 434 26.81 0.82 -7.88
N VAL A 435 27.82 0.66 -8.74
CA VAL A 435 27.89 1.29 -10.06
C VAL A 435 26.71 0.86 -10.93
N LYS A 436 26.48 -0.45 -11.08
CA LYS A 436 25.37 -1.04 -11.83
C LYS A 436 24.03 -0.50 -11.32
N GLU A 437 23.79 -0.58 -10.01
CA GLU A 437 22.56 -0.10 -9.39
C GLU A 437 22.36 1.42 -9.53
N ARG A 438 23.42 2.22 -9.44
CA ARG A 438 23.34 3.67 -9.68
C ARG A 438 23.02 3.99 -11.13
N ILE A 439 23.57 3.24 -12.08
CA ILE A 439 23.28 3.40 -13.51
C ILE A 439 21.81 3.02 -13.79
N ILE A 440 21.33 1.90 -13.23
CA ILE A 440 19.93 1.48 -13.34
C ILE A 440 19.01 2.56 -12.75
N TYR A 441 19.34 3.09 -11.58
CA TYR A 441 18.57 4.16 -10.95
C TYR A 441 18.60 5.45 -11.78
N PHE A 442 19.75 5.85 -12.30
CA PHE A 442 19.90 7.01 -13.19
C PHE A 442 19.01 6.88 -14.43
N ALA A 443 18.94 5.68 -15.01
CA ALA A 443 18.12 5.37 -16.16
C ALA A 443 16.60 5.28 -15.87
N SER A 444 16.22 5.17 -14.60
CA SER A 444 14.82 4.95 -14.20
C SER A 444 13.89 6.10 -14.59
N ARG A 445 12.58 5.80 -14.65
CA ARG A 445 11.53 6.74 -15.09
C ARG A 445 11.40 8.00 -14.23
N SER A 446 11.63 7.88 -12.91
CA SER A 446 11.62 9.02 -11.98
C SER A 446 12.92 9.85 -12.02
N ALA A 447 13.95 9.35 -12.71
CA ALA A 447 15.21 10.01 -12.97
C ALA A 447 15.27 10.45 -14.45
N MET A 448 16.24 9.95 -15.22
CA MET A 448 16.49 10.38 -16.59
C MET A 448 15.57 9.73 -17.64
N ASP A 449 14.76 8.73 -17.26
CA ASP A 449 13.76 8.10 -18.13
C ASP A 449 14.35 7.54 -19.45
N ILE A 450 15.44 6.78 -19.32
CA ILE A 450 16.16 6.19 -20.46
C ILE A 450 15.52 4.83 -20.79
N SER A 451 14.45 4.88 -21.58
CA SER A 451 13.74 3.68 -22.04
C SER A 451 14.67 2.74 -22.82
N GLY A 452 14.75 1.49 -22.38
CA GLY A 452 15.58 0.45 -23.00
C GLY A 452 16.92 0.19 -22.30
N LEU A 453 17.30 0.98 -21.29
CA LEU A 453 18.49 0.73 -20.46
C LEU A 453 18.13 -0.05 -19.19
N GLY A 454 17.73 -1.31 -19.35
CA GLY A 454 17.36 -2.20 -18.24
C GLY A 454 18.56 -2.95 -17.63
N GLU A 455 18.33 -3.62 -16.50
CA GLU A 455 19.34 -4.37 -15.70
C GLU A 455 20.28 -5.21 -16.56
N LYS A 456 19.75 -6.11 -17.41
CA LYS A 456 20.55 -6.98 -18.28
C LYS A 456 21.45 -6.26 -19.28
N ILE A 457 21.08 -5.06 -19.71
CA ILE A 457 21.87 -4.27 -20.66
C ILE A 457 22.94 -3.50 -19.88
N VAL A 458 22.60 -2.95 -18.72
CA VAL A 458 23.56 -2.31 -17.82
C VAL A 458 24.63 -3.32 -17.38
N ASP A 459 24.25 -4.55 -17.05
CA ASP A 459 25.17 -5.63 -16.73
C ASP A 459 26.19 -5.85 -17.84
N GLN A 460 25.71 -6.02 -19.08
CA GLN A 460 26.58 -6.21 -20.24
C GLN A 460 27.47 -4.99 -20.51
N LEU A 461 26.96 -3.77 -20.35
CA LEU A 461 27.73 -2.55 -20.57
C LEU A 461 28.87 -2.40 -19.55
N VAL A 462 28.60 -2.71 -18.28
CA VAL A 462 29.62 -2.65 -17.22
C VAL A 462 30.62 -3.81 -17.35
N GLU A 463 30.17 -5.02 -17.68
CA GLU A 463 31.03 -6.20 -17.82
C GLU A 463 31.96 -6.12 -19.03
N ASN A 464 31.49 -5.54 -20.14
CA ASN A 464 32.34 -5.27 -21.30
C ASN A 464 33.21 -4.01 -21.16
N GLY A 465 33.14 -3.32 -20.00
CA GLY A 465 33.93 -2.11 -19.74
C GLY A 465 33.55 -0.92 -20.62
N LEU A 466 32.32 -0.91 -21.17
CA LEU A 466 31.81 0.18 -22.00
C LEU A 466 31.36 1.37 -21.15
N ILE A 467 30.89 1.12 -19.92
CA ILE A 467 30.54 2.15 -18.95
C ILE A 467 31.07 1.79 -17.55
N HIS A 468 31.53 2.81 -16.83
CA HIS A 468 32.09 2.75 -15.47
C HIS A 468 31.33 3.68 -14.51
N ASP A 469 30.69 4.71 -15.04
CA ASP A 469 29.74 5.57 -14.34
C ASP A 469 28.55 5.92 -15.25
N TYR A 470 27.56 6.63 -14.70
CA TYR A 470 26.37 7.01 -15.46
C TYR A 470 26.58 8.20 -16.41
N ALA A 471 27.74 8.88 -16.35
CA ALA A 471 28.08 9.89 -17.35
C ALA A 471 28.57 9.24 -18.65
N ASP A 472 29.23 8.07 -18.59
CA ASP A 472 29.64 7.29 -19.77
C ASP A 472 28.46 6.90 -20.68
N ILE A 473 27.23 6.86 -20.15
CA ILE A 473 26.02 6.54 -20.92
C ILE A 473 25.88 7.46 -22.14
N TYR A 474 26.27 8.73 -22.01
CA TYR A 474 26.15 9.72 -23.08
C TYR A 474 27.25 9.62 -24.15
N ASP A 475 28.27 8.80 -23.93
CA ASP A 475 29.36 8.55 -24.88
C ASP A 475 29.10 7.32 -25.76
N LEU A 476 28.05 6.54 -25.46
CA LEU A 476 27.71 5.28 -26.13
C LEU A 476 27.27 5.47 -27.59
N LYS A 477 27.83 4.65 -28.49
CA LYS A 477 27.47 4.66 -29.92
C LYS A 477 26.57 3.50 -30.28
N ALA A 478 25.66 3.73 -31.23
CA ALA A 478 24.75 2.69 -31.72
C ALA A 478 25.48 1.43 -32.25
N ALA A 479 26.67 1.60 -32.83
CA ALA A 479 27.48 0.48 -33.31
C ALA A 479 28.02 -0.42 -32.19
N GLU A 480 28.42 0.17 -31.05
CA GLU A 480 28.91 -0.57 -29.88
C GLU A 480 27.76 -1.30 -29.19
N LEU A 481 26.61 -0.64 -29.09
CA LEU A 481 25.39 -1.21 -28.53
C LEU A 481 24.85 -2.38 -29.37
N ALA A 482 24.93 -2.31 -30.70
CA ALA A 482 24.49 -3.38 -31.59
C ALA A 482 25.36 -4.65 -31.52
N ALA A 483 26.55 -4.57 -30.91
CA ALA A 483 27.42 -5.73 -30.70
C ALA A 483 27.08 -6.52 -29.42
N LEU A 484 26.18 -6.01 -28.58
CA LEU A 484 25.76 -6.66 -27.34
C LEU A 484 24.77 -7.80 -27.60
N ASP A 485 24.77 -8.79 -26.71
CA ASP A 485 23.86 -9.92 -26.81
C ASP A 485 22.41 -9.45 -26.64
N ARG A 486 21.56 -9.84 -27.60
CA ARG A 486 20.13 -9.46 -27.71
C ARG A 486 19.85 -7.98 -28.01
N LEU A 487 20.83 -7.20 -28.45
CA LEU A 487 20.61 -5.85 -28.98
C LEU A 487 20.81 -5.82 -30.50
N GLY A 488 19.73 -5.75 -31.27
CA GLY A 488 19.81 -5.51 -32.72
C GLY A 488 20.05 -4.03 -33.06
N GLU A 489 20.48 -3.74 -34.30
CA GLU A 489 20.77 -2.37 -34.78
C GLU A 489 19.64 -1.37 -34.49
N LYS A 490 18.39 -1.77 -34.69
CA LYS A 490 17.22 -0.92 -34.44
C LYS A 490 17.01 -0.62 -32.95
N SER A 491 17.24 -1.60 -32.08
CA SER A 491 17.15 -1.41 -30.63
C SER A 491 18.28 -0.52 -30.11
N ALA A 492 19.49 -0.68 -30.65
CA ALA A 492 20.62 0.19 -30.36
C ALA A 492 20.35 1.66 -30.75
N GLN A 493 19.80 1.89 -31.94
CA GLN A 493 19.41 3.24 -32.38
C GLN A 493 18.32 3.86 -31.48
N ASN A 494 17.31 3.08 -31.08
CA ASN A 494 16.27 3.53 -30.16
C ASN A 494 16.83 3.91 -28.79
N LEU A 495 17.80 3.13 -28.27
CA LEU A 495 18.44 3.41 -27.00
C LEU A 495 19.26 4.71 -27.06
N VAL A 496 20.06 4.91 -28.11
CA VAL A 496 20.78 6.18 -28.31
C VAL A 496 19.82 7.36 -28.42
N ALA A 497 18.69 7.21 -29.12
CA ALA A 497 17.67 8.25 -29.19
C ALA A 497 17.03 8.55 -27.81
N ALA A 498 16.82 7.53 -26.98
CA ALA A 498 16.34 7.70 -25.61
C ALA A 498 17.37 8.42 -24.72
N ILE A 499 18.66 8.12 -24.87
CA ILE A 499 19.77 8.79 -24.17
C ILE A 499 19.86 10.27 -24.60
N GLU A 500 19.72 10.59 -25.90
CA GLU A 500 19.72 11.99 -26.34
C GLU A 500 18.51 12.76 -25.81
N LYS A 501 17.33 12.13 -25.80
CA LYS A 501 16.11 12.74 -25.25
C LYS A 501 16.21 13.00 -23.74
N SER A 502 16.93 12.16 -22.99
CA SER A 502 17.04 12.30 -21.54
C SER A 502 17.78 13.57 -21.12
N LYS A 503 18.62 14.14 -21.99
CA LYS A 503 19.32 15.42 -21.74
C LYS A 503 18.36 16.59 -21.49
N GLU A 504 17.13 16.51 -21.99
CA GLU A 504 16.10 17.56 -21.87
C GLU A 504 15.24 17.46 -20.59
N ARG A 505 15.50 16.46 -19.74
CA ARG A 505 14.74 16.22 -18.50
C ARG A 505 14.81 17.45 -17.56
N PRO A 506 13.77 17.69 -16.74
CA PRO A 506 13.73 18.83 -15.84
C PRO A 506 14.80 18.70 -14.74
N LEU A 507 15.26 19.84 -14.21
CA LEU A 507 16.33 19.89 -13.21
C LEU A 507 16.05 19.01 -11.97
N GLY A 508 14.80 18.92 -11.52
CA GLY A 508 14.43 18.04 -10.39
C GLY A 508 14.72 16.56 -10.68
N ALA A 509 14.47 16.11 -11.91
CA ALA A 509 14.79 14.75 -12.33
C ALA A 509 16.30 14.52 -12.40
N VAL A 510 17.08 15.53 -12.84
CA VAL A 510 18.55 15.47 -12.85
C VAL A 510 19.11 15.37 -11.42
N ILE A 511 18.64 16.21 -10.49
CA ILE A 511 19.04 16.15 -9.08
C ILE A 511 18.69 14.78 -8.46
N ASN A 512 17.50 14.26 -8.75
CA ASN A 512 17.10 12.93 -8.31
C ASN A 512 18.03 11.84 -8.87
N ALA A 513 18.38 11.95 -10.16
CA ALA A 513 19.24 10.99 -10.85
C ALA A 513 20.66 10.87 -10.28
N LEU A 514 21.19 11.93 -9.65
CA LEU A 514 22.51 11.92 -9.01
C LEU A 514 22.62 10.90 -7.86
N GLY A 515 21.49 10.46 -7.31
CA GLY A 515 21.45 9.42 -6.27
C GLY A 515 22.04 9.88 -4.93
N ILE A 516 21.92 11.17 -4.60
CA ILE A 516 22.41 11.73 -3.34
C ILE A 516 21.61 11.13 -2.17
N GLY A 517 22.30 10.66 -1.13
CA GLY A 517 21.67 10.00 0.02
C GLY A 517 20.60 10.87 0.67
N ASN A 518 19.49 10.24 1.10
CA ASN A 518 18.33 10.89 1.73
C ASN A 518 17.57 11.90 0.85
N ILE A 519 17.86 11.96 -0.45
CA ILE A 519 17.13 12.81 -1.41
C ILE A 519 16.25 11.93 -2.29
N GLY A 520 14.93 12.08 -2.14
CA GLY A 520 13.94 11.50 -3.03
C GLY A 520 13.42 12.50 -4.07
N GLU A 521 12.54 12.04 -4.94
CA GLU A 521 11.96 12.81 -6.06
C GLU A 521 11.35 14.16 -5.63
N LYS A 522 10.61 14.18 -4.51
CA LYS A 522 9.99 15.40 -3.98
C LYS A 522 11.05 16.42 -3.57
N THR A 523 12.00 16.03 -2.71
CA THR A 523 13.08 16.90 -2.25
C THR A 523 13.93 17.40 -3.42
N ALA A 524 14.20 16.56 -4.41
CA ALA A 524 14.93 16.96 -5.62
C ALA A 524 14.18 18.03 -6.42
N SER A 525 12.85 17.92 -6.51
CA SER A 525 11.99 18.91 -7.17
C SER A 525 11.97 20.24 -6.41
N ASP A 526 11.86 20.19 -5.08
CA ASP A 526 11.87 21.39 -4.22
C ASP A 526 13.22 22.13 -4.31
N LEU A 527 14.33 21.39 -4.37
CA LEU A 527 15.67 21.94 -4.58
C LEU A 527 15.80 22.57 -5.98
N ALA A 528 15.29 21.90 -7.02
CA ALA A 528 15.30 22.45 -8.38
C ALA A 528 14.51 23.76 -8.48
N GLU A 529 13.36 23.86 -7.81
CA GLU A 529 12.55 25.08 -7.82
C GLU A 529 13.23 26.23 -7.07
N ARG A 530 13.89 25.94 -5.94
CA ARG A 530 14.57 26.98 -5.15
C ARG A 530 15.84 27.50 -5.82
N TYR A 531 16.71 26.58 -6.25
CA TYR A 531 18.04 26.94 -6.74
C TYR A 531 18.05 27.23 -8.23
N ARG A 532 17.15 26.60 -9.01
CA ARG A 532 16.94 26.81 -10.45
C ARG A 532 18.14 26.46 -11.34
N SER A 533 19.30 26.27 -10.75
CA SER A 533 20.55 25.88 -11.38
C SER A 533 21.25 24.87 -10.49
N LEU A 534 21.71 23.76 -11.08
CA LEU A 534 22.52 22.78 -10.37
C LEU A 534 23.83 23.38 -9.86
N ARG A 535 24.44 24.28 -10.63
CA ARG A 535 25.67 24.99 -10.23
C ARG A 535 25.44 25.93 -9.06
N LYS A 536 24.26 26.53 -8.95
CA LYS A 536 23.88 27.34 -7.78
C LYS A 536 23.69 26.48 -6.53
N LEU A 537 23.00 25.33 -6.67
CA LEU A 537 22.86 24.36 -5.58
C LEU A 537 24.23 23.85 -5.11
N GLU A 538 25.10 23.46 -6.04
CA GLU A 538 26.48 23.03 -5.77
C GLU A 538 27.24 24.07 -4.97
N LYS A 539 27.20 25.34 -5.40
CA LYS A 539 27.87 26.43 -4.70
C LYS A 539 27.33 26.61 -3.28
N THR A 540 26.01 26.69 -3.10
CA THR A 540 25.41 26.85 -1.77
C THR A 540 25.75 25.66 -0.87
N ALA A 541 25.73 24.43 -1.42
CA ALA A 541 26.06 23.24 -0.65
C ALA A 541 27.52 23.23 -0.20
N ARG A 542 28.46 23.73 -1.01
CA ARG A 542 29.88 23.87 -0.63
C ARG A 542 30.13 24.99 0.39
N ASP A 543 29.42 26.10 0.25
CA ASP A 543 29.69 27.32 1.00
C ASP A 543 28.97 27.36 2.38
N SER A 544 27.76 26.79 2.52
CA SER A 544 26.93 26.95 3.72
C SER A 544 25.85 25.86 3.90
N GLU A 545 26.11 24.89 4.78
CA GLU A 545 25.08 23.92 5.23
C GLU A 545 23.83 24.60 5.83
N PRO A 546 23.94 25.64 6.69
CA PRO A 546 22.76 26.31 7.25
C PRO A 546 21.85 26.96 6.19
N GLU A 547 22.40 27.38 5.05
CA GLU A 547 21.60 27.95 3.97
C GLU A 547 20.77 26.88 3.24
N LEU A 548 21.25 25.63 3.21
CA LEU A 548 20.50 24.48 2.69
C LEU A 548 19.30 24.16 3.60
N GLU A 549 19.46 24.21 4.92
CA GLU A 549 18.40 23.93 5.89
C GLU A 549 17.21 24.91 5.82
N LEU A 550 17.43 26.09 5.24
CA LEU A 550 16.37 27.05 4.99
C LEU A 550 15.42 26.58 3.86
N ALA A 551 15.74 25.51 3.13
CA ALA A 551 14.85 24.91 2.15
C ALA A 551 13.80 24.01 2.80
N GLU A 552 12.55 24.14 2.34
CA GLU A 552 11.43 23.35 2.87
C GLU A 552 11.68 21.86 2.60
N GLY A 553 11.55 21.01 3.64
CA GLY A 553 11.84 19.58 3.54
C GLY A 553 13.32 19.20 3.61
N VAL A 554 14.24 20.16 3.79
CA VAL A 554 15.68 19.88 3.97
C VAL A 554 16.05 20.03 5.45
N GLY A 555 16.20 18.90 6.13
CA GLY A 555 16.73 18.85 7.50
C GLY A 555 18.27 18.75 7.53
N PRO A 556 18.88 18.79 8.73
CA PRO A 556 20.33 18.76 8.90
C PRO A 556 20.99 17.53 8.26
N VAL A 557 20.33 16.36 8.31
CA VAL A 557 20.83 15.12 7.67
C VAL A 557 20.92 15.26 6.14
N ILE A 558 19.94 15.92 5.52
CA ILE A 558 19.92 16.12 4.06
C ILE A 558 20.94 17.20 3.68
N ALA A 559 21.03 18.28 4.45
CA ALA A 559 22.03 19.32 4.25
C ALA A 559 23.47 18.76 4.29
N GLN A 560 23.76 17.93 5.30
CA GLN A 560 25.04 17.24 5.41
C GLN A 560 25.30 16.27 4.25
N SER A 561 24.26 15.55 3.80
CA SER A 561 24.37 14.64 2.64
C SER A 561 24.68 15.39 1.34
N LEU A 562 24.05 16.55 1.12
CA LEU A 562 24.31 17.45 0.00
C LEU A 562 25.75 17.99 0.04
N HIS A 563 26.16 18.55 1.19
CA HIS A 563 27.51 19.09 1.37
C HIS A 563 28.58 18.03 1.12
N ALA A 564 28.42 16.85 1.73
CA ALA A 564 29.36 15.74 1.55
C ALA A 564 29.45 15.29 0.09
N TRP A 565 28.31 15.23 -0.63
CA TRP A 565 28.30 14.81 -2.04
C TRP A 565 28.95 15.86 -2.95
N PHE A 566 28.61 17.14 -2.81
CA PHE A 566 29.12 18.19 -3.70
C PHE A 566 30.59 18.56 -3.44
N THR A 567 31.12 18.30 -2.24
CA THR A 567 32.53 18.62 -1.90
C THR A 567 33.52 17.55 -2.41
N GLU A 568 33.00 16.41 -2.84
CA GLU A 568 33.80 15.27 -3.24
C GLU A 568 34.36 15.41 -4.68
N PRO A 569 35.70 15.35 -4.90
CA PRO A 569 36.31 15.66 -6.19
C PRO A 569 35.87 14.79 -7.37
N HIS A 570 35.45 13.53 -7.13
CA HIS A 570 34.97 12.68 -8.22
C HIS A 570 33.59 13.10 -8.73
N ASN A 571 32.72 13.61 -7.86
CA ASN A 571 31.41 14.11 -8.23
C ASN A 571 31.51 15.40 -9.05
N GLU A 572 32.49 16.26 -8.76
CA GLU A 572 32.77 17.45 -9.57
C GLU A 572 33.13 17.09 -11.02
N ARG A 573 34.00 16.08 -11.21
CA ARG A 573 34.33 15.57 -12.54
C ARG A 573 33.10 15.00 -13.24
N LEU A 574 32.29 14.25 -12.52
CA LEU A 574 31.07 13.66 -13.03
C LEU A 574 30.07 14.74 -13.50
N LEU A 575 29.87 15.80 -12.72
CA LEU A 575 29.02 16.94 -13.10
C LEU A 575 29.54 17.63 -14.36
N ALA A 576 30.86 17.85 -14.46
CA ALA A 576 31.46 18.45 -15.64
C ALA A 576 31.26 17.60 -16.92
N ARG A 577 31.31 16.26 -16.78
CA ARG A 577 31.04 15.33 -17.90
C ARG A 577 29.57 15.39 -18.34
N LEU A 578 28.63 15.35 -17.39
CA LEU A 578 27.20 15.44 -17.69
C LEU A 578 26.85 16.78 -18.37
N GLU A 579 27.41 17.88 -17.89
CA GLU A 579 27.23 19.20 -18.49
C GLU A 579 27.81 19.25 -19.92
N SER A 580 29.00 18.69 -20.12
CA SER A 580 29.64 18.60 -21.45
C SER A 580 28.87 17.71 -22.41
N ALA A 581 28.20 16.67 -21.91
CA ALA A 581 27.31 15.81 -22.69
C ALA A 581 25.99 16.51 -23.08
N GLY A 582 25.70 17.68 -22.53
CA GLY A 582 24.50 18.48 -22.82
C GLY A 582 23.33 18.24 -21.86
N VAL A 583 23.56 17.58 -20.72
CA VAL A 583 22.52 17.41 -19.69
C VAL A 583 22.12 18.79 -19.14
N ARG A 584 20.82 19.05 -19.08
CA ARG A 584 20.29 20.35 -18.66
C ARG A 584 20.47 20.58 -17.16
N PHE A 585 21.33 21.54 -16.81
CA PHE A 585 21.58 21.95 -15.41
C PHE A 585 20.74 23.16 -14.96
N GLU A 586 20.00 23.76 -15.88
CA GLU A 586 19.17 24.93 -15.62
C GLU A 586 17.67 24.55 -15.69
N SER A 587 16.89 25.08 -14.77
CA SER A 587 15.43 24.96 -14.81
C SER A 587 14.89 25.82 -15.95
N ASN A 588 14.14 25.19 -16.86
CA ASN A 588 13.45 25.85 -17.97
C ASN A 588 12.10 26.46 -17.57
N GLU A 589 11.70 26.31 -16.31
CA GLU A 589 10.48 26.93 -15.83
C GLU A 589 10.68 28.47 -15.78
N PRO A 590 9.66 29.30 -16.04
CA PRO A 590 9.81 30.75 -16.02
C PRO A 590 10.22 31.25 -14.62
N VAL A 591 11.06 32.30 -14.57
CA VAL A 591 11.45 32.95 -13.30
C VAL A 591 10.22 33.61 -12.72
N ARG A 592 9.54 32.89 -11.83
CA ARG A 592 8.54 33.46 -10.96
C ARG A 592 9.29 34.23 -9.88
N ASP A 593 9.43 35.54 -10.05
CA ASP A 593 9.99 36.40 -9.01
C ASP A 593 9.00 36.39 -7.83
N ARG A 594 9.17 35.43 -6.92
CA ARG A 594 8.27 35.25 -5.79
C ARG A 594 8.07 36.54 -5.02
N ALA A 595 9.03 37.47 -4.98
CA ALA A 595 8.88 38.76 -4.32
C ALA A 595 7.93 39.74 -5.04
N ALA A 596 7.87 39.68 -6.37
CA ALA A 596 6.99 40.51 -7.21
C ALA A 596 5.65 39.84 -7.51
N LEU A 597 5.50 38.55 -7.16
CA LEU A 597 4.26 37.83 -7.36
C LEU A 597 3.16 38.34 -6.39
N PRO A 598 1.95 38.57 -6.89
CA PRO A 598 0.91 39.29 -6.14
C PRO A 598 0.44 38.56 -4.88
N TRP A 599 0.63 37.23 -4.79
CA TRP A 599 0.23 36.45 -3.63
C TRP A 599 1.40 35.96 -2.77
N ASN A 600 2.58 36.55 -2.93
CA ASN A 600 3.71 36.24 -2.07
C ASN A 600 3.39 36.41 -0.59
N GLY A 601 3.75 35.42 0.22
CA GLY A 601 3.49 35.40 1.66
C GLY A 601 2.03 35.12 2.04
N LEU A 602 1.12 34.99 1.07
CA LEU A 602 -0.26 34.57 1.35
C LEU A 602 -0.36 33.06 1.47
N LYS A 603 -1.07 32.61 2.50
CA LYS A 603 -1.38 31.19 2.72
C LYS A 603 -2.85 30.91 2.42
N PHE A 604 -3.08 30.01 1.47
CA PHE A 604 -4.42 29.58 1.06
C PHE A 604 -4.71 28.19 1.60
N VAL A 605 -5.96 27.99 2.03
CA VAL A 605 -6.49 26.64 2.30
C VAL A 605 -7.67 26.42 1.37
N LEU A 606 -7.56 25.39 0.53
CA LEU A 606 -8.65 25.00 -0.38
C LEU A 606 -9.56 23.99 0.34
N THR A 607 -10.86 24.24 0.36
CA THR A 607 -11.88 23.35 0.94
C THR A 607 -13.15 23.35 0.09
N GLY A 608 -13.83 22.21 -0.02
CA GLY A 608 -14.94 22.05 -0.98
C GLY A 608 -14.45 21.80 -2.41
N GLU A 609 -15.39 21.53 -3.30
CA GLU A 609 -15.15 21.27 -4.72
C GLU A 609 -15.28 22.54 -5.54
N LEU A 610 -14.26 22.86 -6.33
CA LEU A 610 -14.28 23.98 -7.26
C LEU A 610 -14.88 23.47 -8.60
N SER A 611 -15.98 24.08 -9.03
CA SER A 611 -16.73 23.75 -10.24
C SER A 611 -16.01 24.11 -11.56
N GLN A 612 -15.14 25.12 -11.54
CA GLN A 612 -14.47 25.67 -12.73
C GLN A 612 -13.04 25.14 -12.93
N MET A 613 -12.40 24.61 -11.90
CA MET A 613 -11.06 24.01 -11.98
C MET A 613 -10.83 23.01 -10.86
N THR A 614 -9.92 22.06 -11.03
CA THR A 614 -9.57 21.12 -9.95
C THR A 614 -8.81 21.82 -8.81
N ARG A 615 -8.87 21.28 -7.59
CA ARG A 615 -8.05 21.79 -6.46
C ARG A 615 -6.55 21.72 -6.74
N ALA A 616 -6.10 20.74 -7.53
CA ALA A 616 -4.71 20.63 -7.95
C ALA A 616 -4.35 21.80 -8.89
N GLU A 617 -5.19 22.09 -9.89
CA GLU A 617 -5.00 23.24 -10.78
C GLU A 617 -5.09 24.57 -10.02
N ALA A 618 -6.04 24.71 -9.09
CA ALA A 618 -6.14 25.88 -8.22
C ALA A 618 -4.89 26.03 -7.34
N GLY A 619 -4.36 24.92 -6.81
CA GLY A 619 -3.12 24.90 -6.03
C GLY A 619 -1.91 25.28 -6.87
N GLU A 620 -1.81 24.78 -8.09
CA GLU A 620 -0.75 25.15 -9.04
C GLU A 620 -0.85 26.61 -9.47
N ARG A 621 -2.06 27.15 -9.67
CA ARG A 621 -2.26 28.59 -9.93
C ARG A 621 -1.94 29.47 -8.72
N ILE A 622 -2.29 29.04 -7.50
CA ILE A 622 -1.92 29.73 -6.26
C ILE A 622 -0.40 29.78 -6.12
N LYS A 623 0.28 28.64 -6.31
CA LYS A 623 1.75 28.57 -6.32
C LYS A 623 2.34 29.41 -7.45
N ALA A 624 1.67 29.46 -8.60
CA ALA A 624 2.10 30.28 -9.74
C ALA A 624 2.11 31.77 -9.45
N LEU A 625 1.19 32.23 -8.61
CA LEU A 625 1.08 33.60 -8.13
C LEU A 625 1.85 33.83 -6.82
N GLY A 626 2.69 32.88 -6.39
CA GLY A 626 3.57 33.02 -5.21
C GLY A 626 2.92 32.69 -3.85
N GLY A 627 1.66 32.23 -3.85
CA GLY A 627 0.97 31.81 -2.64
C GLY A 627 1.33 30.37 -2.23
N ALA A 628 1.19 30.07 -0.93
CA ALA A 628 1.39 28.72 -0.40
C ALA A 628 0.05 28.05 -0.09
N THR A 629 -0.12 26.79 -0.45
CA THR A 629 -1.30 26.00 -0.07
C THR A 629 -1.02 25.20 1.20
N ALA A 630 -1.91 25.31 2.19
CA ALA A 630 -1.82 24.54 3.43
C ALA A 630 -3.01 23.57 3.58
N GLU A 631 -2.76 22.44 4.23
CA GLU A 631 -3.80 21.43 4.47
C GLU A 631 -4.69 21.77 5.67
N SER A 632 -4.22 22.62 6.59
CA SER A 632 -4.96 22.98 7.80
C SER A 632 -5.12 24.50 7.95
N VAL A 633 -6.29 24.90 8.44
CA VAL A 633 -6.57 26.31 8.77
C VAL A 633 -5.92 26.65 10.10
N SER A 634 -5.15 27.74 10.11
CA SER A 634 -4.50 28.32 11.28
C SER A 634 -4.66 29.85 11.29
N LYS A 635 -4.31 30.52 12.39
CA LYS A 635 -4.29 32.00 12.46
C LYS A 635 -3.34 32.66 11.45
N LYS A 636 -2.40 31.90 10.86
CA LYS A 636 -1.47 32.37 9.82
C LYS A 636 -2.00 32.16 8.40
N THR A 637 -3.23 31.62 8.26
CA THR A 637 -3.88 31.45 6.96
C THR A 637 -4.43 32.80 6.50
N SER A 638 -4.15 33.17 5.26
CA SER A 638 -4.59 34.44 4.68
C SER A 638 -5.99 34.33 4.08
N TYR A 639 -6.26 33.23 3.37
CA TYR A 639 -7.56 32.99 2.75
C TYR A 639 -7.93 31.51 2.83
N VAL A 640 -9.23 31.25 3.01
CA VAL A 640 -9.82 29.93 2.81
C VAL A 640 -10.73 29.99 1.60
N VAL A 641 -10.35 29.28 0.53
CA VAL A 641 -11.16 29.20 -0.68
C VAL A 641 -12.14 28.05 -0.51
N VAL A 642 -13.41 28.36 -0.67
CA VAL A 642 -14.55 27.51 -0.43
C VAL A 642 -15.25 27.26 -1.75
N GLY A 643 -15.12 26.02 -2.22
CA GLY A 643 -15.97 25.48 -3.28
C GLY A 643 -17.31 24.98 -2.75
N GLU A 644 -18.06 24.29 -3.58
CA GLU A 644 -19.29 23.60 -3.18
C GLU A 644 -18.99 22.58 -2.07
N SER A 645 -19.89 22.49 -1.08
CA SER A 645 -19.76 21.64 0.11
C SER A 645 -18.52 21.90 0.99
N PRO A 646 -18.36 23.10 1.59
CA PRO A 646 -17.28 23.38 2.52
C PRO A 646 -17.26 22.43 3.73
N GLY A 647 -16.19 21.67 3.90
CA GLY A 647 -15.98 20.79 5.05
C GLY A 647 -15.59 21.51 6.35
N SER A 648 -15.04 20.76 7.31
CA SER A 648 -14.62 21.24 8.64
C SER A 648 -13.65 22.43 8.64
N LYS A 649 -12.93 22.66 7.54
CA LYS A 649 -12.02 23.80 7.36
C LYS A 649 -12.76 25.13 7.25
N TYR A 650 -13.98 25.15 6.72
CA TYR A 650 -14.83 26.35 6.71
C TYR A 650 -15.26 26.75 8.13
N LEU A 651 -15.73 25.78 8.91
CA LEU A 651 -16.08 26.00 10.32
C LEU A 651 -14.85 26.47 11.13
N LYS A 652 -13.68 25.91 10.84
CA LYS A 652 -12.41 26.31 11.46
C LYS A 652 -11.93 27.70 11.00
N ALA A 653 -12.20 28.10 9.77
CA ALA A 653 -11.91 29.45 9.27
C ALA A 653 -12.79 30.49 9.95
N GLN A 654 -14.09 30.18 10.10
CA GLN A 654 -15.06 31.03 10.77
C GLN A 654 -14.71 31.22 12.26
N SER A 655 -14.31 30.16 12.96
CA SER A 655 -13.93 30.25 14.39
C SER A 655 -12.61 31.00 14.62
N LEU A 656 -11.70 30.99 13.65
CA LEU A 656 -10.41 31.68 13.71
C LEU A 656 -10.44 33.09 13.09
N GLY A 657 -11.58 33.51 12.51
CA GLY A 657 -11.74 34.82 11.87
C GLY A 657 -10.92 35.00 10.59
N VAL A 658 -10.57 33.91 9.90
CA VAL A 658 -9.79 33.96 8.66
C VAL A 658 -10.71 34.30 7.49
N PRO A 659 -10.33 35.21 6.57
CA PRO A 659 -11.12 35.54 5.38
C PRO A 659 -11.48 34.33 4.52
N ILE A 660 -12.75 34.24 4.12
CA ILE A 660 -13.30 33.15 3.32
C ILE A 660 -13.67 33.69 1.93
N LEU A 661 -13.19 33.02 0.88
CA LEU A 661 -13.51 33.34 -0.52
C LEU A 661 -14.36 32.19 -1.06
N ASP A 662 -15.51 32.48 -1.67
CA ASP A 662 -16.17 31.48 -2.51
C ASP A 662 -15.41 31.31 -3.84
N GLU A 663 -15.77 30.31 -4.64
CA GLU A 663 -15.10 30.04 -5.90
C GLU A 663 -15.15 31.24 -6.87
N ALA A 664 -16.26 31.96 -6.94
CA ALA A 664 -16.39 33.14 -7.80
C ALA A 664 -15.44 34.27 -7.37
N ALA A 665 -15.38 34.56 -6.06
CA ALA A 665 -14.47 35.55 -5.50
C ALA A 665 -13.01 35.13 -5.62
N PHE A 666 -12.71 33.84 -5.53
CA PHE A 666 -11.36 33.32 -5.79
C PHE A 666 -10.95 33.52 -7.24
N LEU A 667 -11.83 33.24 -8.20
CA LEU A 667 -11.56 33.43 -9.62
C LEU A 667 -11.38 34.90 -9.99
N GLU A 668 -12.19 35.81 -9.45
CA GLU A 668 -12.00 37.24 -9.67
C GLU A 668 -10.67 37.72 -9.08
N LYS A 669 -10.34 37.29 -7.86
CA LYS A 669 -9.06 37.63 -7.23
C LYS A 669 -7.86 37.04 -7.98
N LEU A 670 -8.05 35.87 -8.62
CA LEU A 670 -7.07 35.20 -9.45
C LEU A 670 -6.86 35.95 -10.77
N LYS A 671 -7.93 36.46 -11.40
CA LYS A 671 -7.84 37.36 -12.57
C LYS A 671 -7.22 38.73 -12.27
N GLU A 672 -7.41 39.25 -11.06
CA GLU A 672 -6.77 40.51 -10.63
C GLU A 672 -5.26 40.34 -10.36
N ALA A 673 -4.82 39.10 -10.14
CA ALA A 673 -3.46 38.74 -9.79
C ALA A 673 -2.67 38.14 -10.96
N GLU A 674 -3.34 37.52 -11.93
CA GLU A 674 -2.79 37.18 -13.25
C GLU A 674 -2.59 38.43 -14.11
#